data_AF-D2R0K1-F1
#
_entry.id   AF-D2R0K1-F1
#
_cell.length_a   1.000
_cell.length_b   1.000
_cell.length_c   1.000
_cell.angle_alpha   90.00
_cell.angle_beta   90.00
_cell.angle_gamma   90.00
#
_symmetry.space_group_name_H-M   'P 1'
#
loop_
_entity.id
_entity.type
_entity.pdbx_description
1 polymer ?
#
loop_
_entity_poly.entity_id
_entity_poly.type
_entity_poly.pdbx_seq_one_letter_code
_entity_poly.pdbx_strand_id
1 'polypeptide(L)'
;MTIEMACPHCQNVLKFRDELAGRKGKCPKCTGVIEVPQVAAAAPAAAVPASKPAPKPATAKPAGPATSATKPAAAKPAAAANPTAAPVRPAHPVRPPQAKPLTAAPSAASPAARGPIAFDAPDSPFILEPAAATTAPQPQVAPSPAVGPTVAGVSVASTAFSPTNAPTRSPQVGAAAPLMGESLRQQVMGGFLGPIQPVPVSFSYRLGIILSAMVMLLMPIVYFSMIGVVALAMWWHLTNNMGILGASRGRGGVFLFIIYLMPVVVGAALIFFMIKPLFSRSSGRNVIRSLSPQSDPLLFEFVHRVCAIVGAPAPRRIDVDCDINASAGFRNGIFSLMGSDLVLTIGLPLAGGLSLEQFAGVLAHEFGHFAQGTGMRITYITRSINHWFLFVVYQRDRWDDMLVDASQSYDIRISWVFYLARFVIWIVRMVLLVLMKIGHAATGYMLQQMEYDADRYEARVGGSHTFEATSRQIQVLGLAHRGAQADLEFFFKEGRLADNLPRLILANVRQLPAEALEFINDNIKNGKTELFDTHPCDRDRITSAWQEQAPGVYRGSLPASVLFTDYDTLARIVTWDYYFDIFGDKLKREQLHPVEQMVERSDREMAVSKSLDHFYLDAFSPLRPLLLPAYTITPTTDGDGTKRQLIQARNEQMSACLTYRQALKHFKTIDKNLVEAARAMVIYQASAVPDPQQFEHYFNSSREAYEFQYRQQQELVTCCGLMQRFETAIGWRVYSALVLLANTKVQARIEGAAEKFQQLSKLLPVVTVFAARHQAVLDVRNSLSQINTFMGHYEANQQNGAFFSKANELLSALSLKLITLADLLDKVDYPFDHAEGKISLRKFLLPENPDPQNVGQTADCADKLLDNLISVYVRCVGRLCVGALEVEKALGLEPLVSPPVEKEK
;
A
#
# COMPACT_ATOMS: atom_id res chain seq x y z
N MET A 1 -17.08 -30.81 -5.46
CA MET A 1 -17.63 -32.14 -5.78
C MET A 1 -19.03 -31.95 -6.37
N THR A 2 -19.75 -33.04 -6.64
CA THR A 2 -21.17 -33.01 -7.07
C THR A 2 -22.01 -33.81 -6.11
N ILE A 3 -23.06 -33.18 -5.58
CA ILE A 3 -24.00 -33.79 -4.64
C ILE A 3 -25.13 -34.41 -5.46
N GLU A 4 -25.33 -35.72 -5.33
CA GLU A 4 -26.41 -36.45 -6.01
C GLU A 4 -27.48 -36.87 -5.00
N MET A 5 -28.75 -36.59 -5.30
CA MET A 5 -29.89 -37.00 -4.47
C MET A 5 -31.09 -37.38 -5.33
N ALA A 6 -31.94 -38.28 -4.84
CA ALA A 6 -33.28 -38.47 -5.40
C ALA A 6 -34.23 -37.38 -4.90
N CYS A 7 -35.06 -36.82 -5.77
CA CYS A 7 -36.12 -35.90 -5.36
C CYS A 7 -37.17 -36.64 -4.51
N PRO A 8 -37.48 -36.22 -3.25
CA PRO A 8 -38.44 -36.91 -2.40
C PRO A 8 -39.86 -36.98 -3.00
N HIS A 9 -40.24 -36.05 -3.88
CA HIS A 9 -41.58 -35.96 -4.47
C HIS A 9 -41.78 -36.81 -5.74
N CYS A 10 -40.72 -37.22 -6.43
CA CYS A 10 -40.83 -37.96 -7.70
C CYS A 10 -39.69 -38.95 -8.00
N GLN A 11 -38.81 -39.20 -7.02
CA GLN A 11 -37.63 -40.06 -7.04
C GLN A 11 -36.62 -39.84 -8.19
N ASN A 12 -36.78 -38.79 -9.00
CA ASN A 12 -35.80 -38.47 -10.04
C ASN A 12 -34.48 -38.05 -9.40
N VAL A 13 -33.38 -38.67 -9.83
CA VAL A 13 -32.03 -38.28 -9.42
C VAL A 13 -31.71 -36.88 -9.96
N LEU A 14 -31.14 -36.03 -9.11
CA LEU A 14 -30.73 -34.67 -9.40
C LEU A 14 -29.28 -34.48 -8.93
N LYS A 15 -28.48 -33.76 -9.72
CA LYS A 15 -27.07 -33.49 -9.43
C LYS A 15 -26.88 -32.00 -9.19
N PHE A 16 -26.24 -31.64 -8.08
CA PHE A 16 -26.00 -30.26 -7.64
C PHE A 16 -24.50 -30.00 -7.49
N ARG A 17 -24.11 -28.72 -7.61
CA ARG A 17 -22.78 -28.24 -7.20
C ARG A 17 -22.75 -28.07 -5.67
N ASP A 18 -21.59 -28.26 -5.05
CA ASP A 18 -21.41 -28.06 -3.59
C ASP A 18 -21.90 -26.67 -3.10
N GLU A 19 -21.76 -25.63 -3.94
CA GLU A 19 -22.26 -24.26 -3.71
C GLU A 19 -23.76 -24.18 -3.33
N LEU A 20 -24.53 -25.21 -3.67
CA LEU A 20 -25.97 -25.31 -3.43
C LEU A 20 -26.33 -26.14 -2.19
N ALA A 21 -25.35 -26.74 -1.50
CA ALA A 21 -25.56 -27.47 -0.25
C ALA A 21 -26.33 -26.61 0.78
N GLY A 22 -27.32 -27.19 1.44
CA GLY A 22 -28.20 -26.49 2.40
C GLY A 22 -29.17 -25.49 1.77
N ARG A 23 -29.21 -25.32 0.44
CA ARG A 23 -30.16 -24.41 -0.23
C ARG A 23 -31.43 -25.14 -0.65
N LYS A 24 -32.56 -24.41 -0.60
CA LYS A 24 -33.87 -24.86 -1.10
C LYS A 24 -34.05 -24.46 -2.56
N GLY A 25 -34.48 -25.41 -3.39
CA GLY A 25 -34.79 -25.23 -4.80
C GLY A 25 -36.09 -25.94 -5.19
N LYS A 26 -36.46 -25.91 -6.47
CA LYS A 26 -37.59 -26.68 -7.02
C LYS A 26 -37.06 -27.81 -7.90
N CYS A 27 -37.67 -28.99 -7.80
CA CYS A 27 -37.36 -30.09 -8.71
C CYS A 27 -37.79 -29.74 -10.15
N PRO A 28 -36.92 -29.86 -11.17
CA PRO A 28 -37.28 -29.54 -12.56
C PRO A 28 -38.33 -30.47 -13.17
N LYS A 29 -38.62 -31.64 -12.55
CA LYS A 29 -39.56 -32.64 -13.09
C LYS A 29 -40.97 -32.60 -12.47
N CYS A 30 -41.09 -32.18 -11.20
CA CYS A 30 -42.38 -32.15 -10.47
C CYS A 30 -42.67 -30.79 -9.80
N THR A 31 -41.76 -29.82 -9.90
CA THR A 31 -41.80 -28.47 -9.27
C THR A 31 -41.82 -28.43 -7.74
N GLY A 32 -42.00 -29.57 -7.06
CA GLY A 32 -41.94 -29.70 -5.60
C GLY A 32 -40.62 -29.17 -5.01
N VAL A 33 -40.71 -28.53 -3.84
CA VAL A 33 -39.56 -27.93 -3.15
C VAL A 33 -38.65 -29.01 -2.58
N ILE A 34 -37.36 -28.88 -2.80
CA ILE A 34 -36.30 -29.79 -2.38
C ILE A 34 -35.18 -29.02 -1.70
N GLU A 35 -34.45 -29.68 -0.81
CA GLU A 35 -33.35 -29.11 -0.05
C GLU A 35 -32.10 -29.97 -0.30
N VAL A 36 -31.02 -29.36 -0.79
CA VAL A 36 -29.81 -30.09 -1.17
C VAL A 36 -29.06 -30.50 0.11
N PRO A 37 -28.77 -31.79 0.34
CA PRO A 37 -28.18 -32.24 1.59
C PRO A 37 -26.78 -31.66 1.78
N GLN A 38 -26.51 -31.16 2.99
CA GLN A 38 -25.21 -30.64 3.37
C GLN A 38 -24.30 -31.80 3.80
N VAL A 39 -23.15 -31.95 3.14
CA VAL A 39 -22.18 -33.00 3.47
C VAL A 39 -21.47 -32.61 4.77
N ALA A 40 -21.73 -33.35 5.85
CA ALA A 40 -21.10 -33.11 7.14
C ALA A 40 -19.61 -33.52 7.11
N ALA A 41 -18.72 -32.65 7.56
CA ALA A 41 -17.32 -32.98 7.77
C ALA A 41 -17.18 -33.94 8.97
N ALA A 42 -16.41 -35.01 8.80
CA ALA A 42 -16.23 -36.01 9.85
C ALA A 42 -15.31 -35.49 10.97
N ALA A 43 -15.75 -35.61 12.21
CA ALA A 43 -14.92 -35.30 13.38
C ALA A 43 -13.86 -36.40 13.63
N PRO A 44 -12.65 -36.05 14.10
CA PRO A 44 -11.60 -37.03 14.39
C PRO A 44 -11.93 -37.87 15.63
N ALA A 45 -11.70 -39.18 15.55
CA ALA A 45 -11.94 -40.11 16.65
C ALA A 45 -10.79 -40.12 17.68
N ALA A 46 -11.13 -40.26 18.96
CA ALA A 46 -10.17 -40.41 20.04
C ALA A 46 -9.53 -41.82 20.07
N ALA A 47 -8.29 -41.92 20.58
CA ALA A 47 -7.50 -43.15 20.54
C ALA A 47 -7.50 -43.93 21.86
N VAL A 48 -7.68 -45.26 21.78
CA VAL A 48 -7.42 -46.26 22.83
C VAL A 48 -6.80 -47.50 22.15
N PRO A 49 -5.78 -48.19 22.70
CA PRO A 49 -4.87 -49.02 21.90
C PRO A 49 -5.11 -50.55 21.89
N ALA A 50 -4.69 -51.14 20.76
CA ALA A 50 -4.04 -52.45 20.58
C ALA A 50 -4.68 -53.77 21.09
N SER A 51 -5.07 -54.63 20.14
CA SER A 51 -4.92 -56.10 20.25
C SER A 51 -4.79 -56.80 18.87
N LYS A 52 -4.25 -58.04 18.88
CA LYS A 52 -3.98 -58.97 17.76
C LYS A 52 -3.86 -60.39 18.39
N PRO A 53 -3.90 -61.54 17.67
CA PRO A 53 -4.07 -61.77 16.22
C PRO A 53 -5.03 -62.97 15.86
N ALA A 54 -4.84 -63.57 14.65
CA ALA A 54 -5.19 -64.96 14.25
C ALA A 54 -6.56 -65.20 13.49
N PRO A 55 -6.82 -66.37 12.83
CA PRO A 55 -6.81 -66.43 11.35
C PRO A 55 -7.96 -67.24 10.64
N LYS A 56 -7.80 -67.46 9.31
CA LYS A 56 -8.76 -68.00 8.30
C LYS A 56 -9.10 -69.51 8.35
N PRO A 57 -10.24 -69.90 7.74
CA PRO A 57 -10.32 -70.88 6.61
C PRO A 57 -10.80 -70.20 5.29
N ALA A 58 -10.64 -70.65 4.03
CA ALA A 58 -10.60 -71.96 3.34
C ALA A 58 -12.01 -72.58 3.06
N THR A 59 -12.40 -73.17 1.90
CA THR A 59 -11.86 -73.30 0.51
C THR A 59 -12.94 -73.96 -0.41
N ALA A 60 -13.00 -73.68 -1.73
CA ALA A 60 -13.67 -74.56 -2.74
C ALA A 60 -13.25 -74.28 -4.22
N LYS A 61 -13.41 -75.27 -5.10
CA LYS A 61 -13.22 -75.27 -6.60
C LYS A 61 -14.30 -76.19 -7.24
N PRO A 62 -14.46 -76.41 -8.58
CA PRO A 62 -13.48 -76.68 -9.66
C PRO A 62 -13.55 -75.60 -10.78
N ALA A 63 -13.29 -75.73 -12.10
CA ALA A 63 -12.99 -76.85 -13.02
C ALA A 63 -12.07 -76.42 -14.21
N GLY A 64 -12.45 -76.71 -15.47
CA GLY A 64 -11.77 -76.45 -16.76
C GLY A 64 -12.59 -77.07 -17.93
N PRO A 65 -12.02 -77.39 -19.12
CA PRO A 65 -10.65 -77.16 -19.62
C PRO A 65 -10.55 -76.66 -21.11
N ALA A 66 -9.33 -76.42 -21.65
CA ALA A 66 -8.79 -76.94 -22.93
C ALA A 66 -7.62 -76.11 -23.56
N THR A 67 -6.53 -76.81 -23.96
CA THR A 67 -5.58 -76.60 -25.12
C THR A 67 -5.11 -75.20 -25.60
N SER A 68 -3.86 -74.96 -26.09
CA SER A 68 -2.62 -75.78 -26.22
C SER A 68 -1.44 -74.97 -26.84
N ALA A 69 -0.18 -75.22 -26.41
CA ALA A 69 1.13 -75.02 -27.09
C ALA A 69 1.49 -73.60 -27.68
N THR A 70 2.72 -73.08 -27.77
CA THR A 70 4.09 -73.65 -27.90
C THR A 70 5.17 -72.63 -27.40
N LYS A 71 6.46 -72.98 -27.38
CA LYS A 71 7.69 -72.19 -26.99
C LYS A 71 8.61 -71.99 -28.25
N PRO A 72 9.89 -71.48 -28.21
CA PRO A 72 10.66 -70.61 -27.28
C PRO A 72 11.60 -69.53 -27.93
N ALA A 73 12.06 -68.53 -27.13
CA ALA A 73 13.40 -67.82 -27.18
C ALA A 73 13.88 -67.12 -28.50
N ALA A 74 15.00 -66.36 -28.62
CA ALA A 74 16.09 -65.96 -27.69
C ALA A 74 16.82 -64.63 -28.09
N ALA A 75 17.62 -64.07 -27.16
CA ALA A 75 18.87 -63.30 -27.36
C ALA A 75 18.92 -61.80 -27.86
N LYS A 76 20.09 -61.19 -27.56
CA LYS A 76 20.60 -59.79 -27.68
C LYS A 76 21.64 -59.68 -28.86
N PRO A 77 22.40 -58.57 -29.15
CA PRO A 77 22.49 -57.19 -28.60
C PRO A 77 22.65 -56.01 -29.65
N ALA A 78 22.88 -54.78 -29.12
CA ALA A 78 23.87 -53.75 -29.56
C ALA A 78 23.61 -52.65 -30.64
N ALA A 79 23.73 -51.39 -30.15
CA ALA A 79 24.62 -50.28 -30.60
C ALA A 79 24.26 -49.24 -31.71
N ALA A 80 24.63 -47.99 -31.35
CA ALA A 80 25.27 -46.91 -32.15
C ALA A 80 24.48 -45.74 -32.80
N ALA A 81 25.22 -44.62 -32.89
CA ALA A 81 25.06 -43.37 -33.66
C ALA A 81 24.15 -42.22 -33.13
N ASN A 82 24.77 -41.04 -33.01
CA ASN A 82 24.22 -39.68 -32.86
C ASN A 82 24.88 -38.83 -33.97
N PRO A 83 24.29 -37.73 -34.50
CA PRO A 83 24.95 -36.44 -34.24
C PRO A 83 24.05 -35.15 -34.22
N THR A 84 24.42 -34.25 -33.30
CA THR A 84 24.44 -32.76 -33.34
C THR A 84 23.70 -31.94 -34.43
N ALA A 85 22.94 -30.92 -33.99
CA ALA A 85 22.93 -29.54 -34.56
C ALA A 85 22.40 -28.52 -33.52
N ALA A 86 22.64 -27.21 -33.71
CA ALA A 86 22.40 -26.15 -32.70
C ALA A 86 21.18 -25.24 -32.99
N PRO A 87 20.60 -24.56 -31.98
CA PRO A 87 19.56 -23.54 -32.15
C PRO A 87 20.12 -22.15 -32.47
N VAL A 88 19.33 -21.32 -33.17
CA VAL A 88 19.70 -19.95 -33.62
C VAL A 88 19.07 -18.88 -32.72
N ARG A 89 19.79 -17.78 -32.46
CA ARG A 89 19.30 -16.62 -31.69
C ARG A 89 18.32 -15.73 -32.49
N PRO A 90 17.23 -15.21 -31.88
CA PRO A 90 16.51 -14.05 -32.37
C PRO A 90 17.24 -12.72 -32.03
N ALA A 91 16.83 -11.62 -32.68
CA ALA A 91 17.49 -10.30 -32.57
C ALA A 91 16.78 -9.32 -31.60
N HIS A 92 17.53 -8.34 -31.09
CA HIS A 92 17.04 -7.27 -30.22
C HIS A 92 16.52 -6.03 -31.00
N PRO A 93 15.59 -5.24 -30.43
CA PRO A 93 15.17 -3.95 -30.99
C PRO A 93 16.19 -2.81 -30.73
N VAL A 94 16.04 -1.71 -31.47
CA VAL A 94 17.00 -0.59 -31.55
C VAL A 94 16.75 0.49 -30.49
N ARG A 95 17.83 1.08 -29.95
CA ARG A 95 17.84 2.20 -28.97
C ARG A 95 18.09 3.55 -29.68
N PRO A 96 17.45 4.66 -29.26
CA PRO A 96 17.73 6.01 -29.80
C PRO A 96 19.16 6.50 -29.47
N PRO A 97 19.70 7.47 -30.23
CA PRO A 97 21.11 7.85 -30.15
C PRO A 97 21.47 8.68 -28.92
N GLN A 98 22.70 8.50 -28.42
CA GLN A 98 23.36 9.35 -27.43
C GLN A 98 24.68 9.89 -28.00
N ALA A 99 25.19 11.00 -27.44
CA ALA A 99 26.33 11.74 -27.97
C ALA A 99 27.68 11.02 -27.78
N LYS A 100 28.67 11.40 -28.60
CA LYS A 100 30.05 10.85 -28.56
C LYS A 100 30.83 11.31 -27.31
N PRO A 101 31.51 10.41 -26.59
CA PRO A 101 32.70 10.74 -25.81
C PRO A 101 33.93 10.95 -26.72
N LEU A 102 34.97 11.62 -26.22
CA LEU A 102 36.28 11.67 -26.87
C LEU A 102 37.19 10.49 -26.48
N THR A 103 38.28 10.33 -27.24
CA THR A 103 39.19 9.18 -27.23
C THR A 103 40.26 9.22 -26.13
N ALA A 104 40.58 8.05 -25.58
CA ALA A 104 41.91 7.71 -25.07
C ALA A 104 42.27 6.28 -25.52
N ALA A 105 43.57 5.96 -25.62
CA ALA A 105 44.10 4.73 -26.23
C ALA A 105 45.13 4.04 -25.27
N PRO A 106 45.82 2.93 -25.62
CA PRO A 106 45.60 1.67 -24.90
C PRO A 106 46.90 0.99 -24.41
N SER A 107 46.83 -0.34 -24.18
CA SER A 107 47.92 -1.27 -23.84
C SER A 107 48.31 -1.32 -22.34
N ALA A 108 48.84 -2.41 -21.78
CA ALA A 108 49.31 -3.66 -22.41
C ALA A 108 49.15 -4.93 -21.54
N ALA A 109 49.26 -6.10 -22.19
CA ALA A 109 49.78 -7.37 -21.68
C ALA A 109 49.23 -8.00 -20.38
N SER A 110 48.47 -9.10 -20.54
CA SER A 110 48.52 -10.26 -19.64
C SER A 110 49.64 -11.22 -20.08
N PRO A 111 50.17 -12.08 -19.18
CA PRO A 111 50.30 -13.47 -19.61
C PRO A 111 49.90 -14.54 -18.57
N ALA A 112 49.19 -15.55 -19.07
CA ALA A 112 49.36 -16.99 -18.81
C ALA A 112 49.36 -17.53 -17.35
N ALA A 113 48.16 -17.90 -16.91
CA ALA A 113 47.77 -19.26 -16.51
C ALA A 113 48.74 -20.19 -15.73
N ARG A 114 48.28 -20.65 -14.56
CA ARG A 114 48.38 -22.06 -14.14
C ARG A 114 47.05 -22.57 -13.56
N GLY A 115 46.85 -23.88 -13.67
CA GLY A 115 45.62 -24.59 -13.31
C GLY A 115 45.41 -24.79 -11.80
N PRO A 116 44.32 -25.51 -11.43
CA PRO A 116 43.64 -25.34 -10.16
C PRO A 116 44.27 -26.08 -8.98
N ILE A 117 44.07 -25.52 -7.79
CA ILE A 117 44.16 -26.22 -6.52
C ILE A 117 42.87 -25.93 -5.77
N ALA A 118 42.06 -26.96 -5.56
CA ALA A 118 40.94 -26.91 -4.61
C ALA A 118 41.45 -27.29 -3.22
N PHE A 119 40.93 -26.63 -2.19
CA PHE A 119 41.04 -27.07 -0.80
C PHE A 119 39.74 -26.78 -0.07
N ASP A 120 39.27 -27.77 0.67
CA ASP A 120 37.99 -27.74 1.38
C ASP A 120 38.02 -26.82 2.60
N ALA A 121 36.86 -26.29 2.98
CA ALA A 121 36.67 -25.50 4.19
C ALA A 121 36.47 -26.42 5.41
N PRO A 122 37.13 -26.16 6.56
CA PRO A 122 36.87 -26.87 7.81
C PRO A 122 35.83 -26.12 8.69
N ASP A 123 34.67 -26.73 8.90
CA ASP A 123 33.72 -26.30 9.94
C ASP A 123 34.19 -26.70 11.34
N SER A 124 34.47 -25.74 12.23
CA SER A 124 34.37 -25.89 13.70
C SER A 124 34.59 -24.55 14.42
N PRO A 125 33.81 -24.18 15.46
CA PRO A 125 34.03 -22.97 16.23
C PRO A 125 35.14 -23.15 17.28
N PHE A 126 36.09 -22.21 17.35
CA PHE A 126 37.10 -22.15 18.41
C PHE A 126 36.86 -20.98 19.36
N ILE A 127 36.87 -21.25 20.66
CA ILE A 127 36.78 -20.26 21.75
C ILE A 127 38.19 -19.88 22.18
N LEU A 128 38.48 -18.59 22.38
CA LEU A 128 39.65 -18.12 23.13
C LEU A 128 39.41 -16.73 23.74
N GLU A 129 40.08 -16.47 24.85
CA GLU A 129 39.97 -15.26 25.69
C GLU A 129 40.89 -14.11 25.21
N PRO A 130 40.67 -12.84 25.62
CA PRO A 130 41.29 -11.68 24.98
C PRO A 130 42.73 -11.41 25.39
N ALA A 131 43.53 -10.87 24.46
CA ALA A 131 44.91 -10.42 24.68
C ALA A 131 45.04 -8.88 24.55
N ALA A 132 46.14 -8.33 25.09
CA ALA A 132 46.34 -6.91 25.37
C ALA A 132 46.32 -5.97 24.15
N ALA A 133 46.07 -4.68 24.43
CA ALA A 133 45.97 -3.60 23.44
C ALA A 133 47.33 -3.03 23.00
N THR A 134 47.37 -2.53 21.76
CA THR A 134 48.48 -1.73 21.18
C THR A 134 47.90 -0.53 20.42
N THR A 135 48.63 0.58 20.33
CA THR A 135 48.07 1.91 19.99
C THR A 135 48.45 2.45 18.59
N ALA A 136 47.59 3.38 18.11
CA ALA A 136 47.81 4.36 17.01
C ALA A 136 47.82 3.82 15.56
N PRO A 137 47.67 4.69 14.52
CA PRO A 137 47.38 6.14 14.51
C PRO A 137 46.11 6.54 13.69
N GLN A 138 45.74 7.82 13.71
CA GLN A 138 44.70 8.41 12.84
C GLN A 138 45.22 8.73 11.42
N PRO A 139 44.33 8.69 10.39
CA PRO A 139 44.48 9.52 9.20
C PRO A 139 43.27 10.44 8.93
N GLN A 140 43.60 11.61 8.38
CA GLN A 140 42.77 12.80 8.14
C GLN A 140 41.59 12.61 7.17
N VAL A 141 40.60 13.52 7.26
CA VAL A 141 39.41 13.60 6.37
C VAL A 141 39.58 14.72 5.32
N ALA A 142 39.07 14.51 4.10
CA ALA A 142 38.87 15.55 3.09
C ALA A 142 37.51 15.36 2.36
N PRO A 143 36.75 16.43 2.02
CA PRO A 143 35.37 16.31 1.55
C PRO A 143 35.20 16.37 0.02
N SER A 144 34.10 15.81 -0.49
CA SER A 144 33.58 16.01 -1.86
C SER A 144 32.07 15.68 -1.95
N PRO A 145 31.35 16.11 -3.01
CA PRO A 145 30.00 16.67 -2.84
C PRO A 145 28.82 15.71 -3.08
N ALA A 146 27.64 16.17 -2.68
CA ALA A 146 26.40 15.41 -2.67
C ALA A 146 25.71 15.26 -4.03
N VAL A 147 25.04 14.12 -4.21
CA VAL A 147 23.91 13.89 -5.13
C VAL A 147 22.81 13.21 -4.31
N GLY A 148 21.55 13.63 -4.47
CA GLY A 148 20.46 13.26 -3.54
C GLY A 148 19.83 11.89 -3.81
N PRO A 149 19.29 11.19 -2.79
CA PRO A 149 18.64 9.89 -2.92
C PRO A 149 17.14 9.97 -3.23
N THR A 150 16.62 8.92 -3.87
CA THR A 150 15.18 8.69 -4.09
C THR A 150 14.47 8.37 -2.77
N VAL A 151 13.27 8.93 -2.55
CA VAL A 151 12.54 8.79 -1.28
C VAL A 151 11.83 7.43 -1.16
N ALA A 152 12.23 6.63 -0.17
CA ALA A 152 11.47 5.50 0.35
C ALA A 152 11.67 5.42 1.88
N GLY A 153 10.59 5.21 2.65
CA GLY A 153 10.65 4.84 4.07
C GLY A 153 11.35 5.82 5.02
N VAL A 154 10.96 7.10 5.07
CA VAL A 154 11.61 8.08 5.96
C VAL A 154 11.07 8.01 7.40
N SER A 155 11.81 7.35 8.28
CA SER A 155 11.74 7.57 9.73
C SER A 155 12.63 8.77 10.08
N VAL A 156 12.03 9.94 10.35
CA VAL A 156 12.79 11.16 10.67
C VAL A 156 13.30 11.12 12.10
N ALA A 157 14.60 11.37 12.30
CA ALA A 157 15.18 11.60 13.61
C ALA A 157 15.09 13.09 13.97
N SER A 158 14.53 13.41 15.15
CA SER A 158 14.41 14.78 15.64
C SER A 158 15.79 15.47 15.73
N THR A 159 15.90 16.68 15.17
CA THR A 159 17.03 17.58 15.39
C THR A 159 16.50 18.94 15.83
N ALA A 160 16.90 19.37 17.03
CA ALA A 160 16.30 20.54 17.67
C ALA A 160 16.85 21.85 17.06
N PHE A 161 15.94 22.68 16.54
CA PHE A 161 16.24 24.06 16.15
C PHE A 161 15.27 25.02 16.87
N SER A 162 15.80 26.08 17.49
CA SER A 162 14.99 27.03 18.26
C SER A 162 14.31 28.07 17.35
N PRO A 163 12.98 28.21 17.37
CA PRO A 163 12.29 29.21 16.55
C PRO A 163 12.23 30.57 17.25
N THR A 164 12.83 31.60 16.65
CA THR A 164 12.66 33.00 17.07
C THR A 164 11.61 33.69 16.20
N ASN A 165 10.53 34.17 16.84
CA ASN A 165 9.59 35.18 16.34
C ASN A 165 8.90 34.94 14.97
N ALA A 166 7.75 34.25 14.98
CA ALA A 166 6.68 34.38 13.98
C ALA A 166 5.30 34.38 14.67
N PRO A 167 4.28 35.10 14.16
CA PRO A 167 3.07 35.41 14.93
C PRO A 167 2.07 34.26 14.99
N THR A 168 1.80 33.75 16.19
CA THR A 168 0.81 32.67 16.44
C THR A 168 -0.63 33.19 16.37
N ARG A 169 -1.29 33.05 15.21
CA ARG A 169 -2.75 33.29 15.09
C ARG A 169 -3.45 32.51 13.98
N SER A 170 -3.34 31.18 14.01
CA SER A 170 -4.32 30.30 13.35
C SER A 170 -5.68 30.40 14.06
N PRO A 171 -6.82 30.32 13.35
CA PRO A 171 -8.13 30.47 13.95
C PRO A 171 -8.45 29.30 14.89
N GLN A 172 -8.70 29.61 16.17
CA GLN A 172 -9.36 28.65 17.05
C GLN A 172 -10.80 28.48 16.60
N VAL A 173 -11.19 27.26 16.21
CA VAL A 173 -12.60 26.89 16.02
C VAL A 173 -13.24 26.86 17.42
N GLY A 174 -13.74 28.01 17.85
CA GLY A 174 -14.34 28.18 19.17
C GLY A 174 -15.59 27.33 19.32
N ALA A 175 -15.74 26.69 20.48
CA ALA A 175 -16.95 25.96 20.84
C ALA A 175 -18.10 26.94 21.12
N ALA A 176 -18.75 27.40 20.06
CA ALA A 176 -19.99 28.15 20.15
C ALA A 176 -21.12 27.24 20.67
N ALA A 177 -22.00 27.79 21.52
CA ALA A 177 -23.20 27.09 21.96
C ALA A 177 -24.13 26.81 20.75
N PRO A 178 -24.91 25.71 20.75
CA PRO A 178 -25.72 25.32 19.61
C PRO A 178 -26.85 26.33 19.36
N LEU A 179 -26.65 27.20 18.36
CA LEU A 179 -27.68 28.06 17.81
C LEU A 179 -28.75 27.20 17.14
N MET A 180 -29.98 27.22 17.65
CA MET A 180 -31.04 26.37 17.13
C MET A 180 -31.79 27.02 15.98
N GLY A 181 -31.92 26.25 14.89
CA GLY A 181 -32.78 26.53 13.74
C GLY A 181 -32.56 27.90 13.12
N GLU A 182 -33.54 28.79 13.30
CA GLU A 182 -33.59 30.08 12.61
C GLU A 182 -32.42 31.00 12.97
N SER A 183 -31.87 30.93 14.18
CA SER A 183 -30.71 31.74 14.58
C SER A 183 -29.42 31.32 13.86
N LEU A 184 -29.19 30.02 13.70
CA LEU A 184 -28.09 29.48 12.89
C LEU A 184 -28.29 29.82 11.41
N ARG A 185 -29.51 29.62 10.89
CA ARG A 185 -29.87 29.98 9.51
C ARG A 185 -29.60 31.45 9.22
N GLN A 186 -30.00 32.37 10.11
CA GLN A 186 -29.74 33.80 9.96
C GLN A 186 -28.25 34.14 9.99
N GLN A 187 -27.45 33.47 10.83
CA GLN A 187 -26.00 33.67 10.83
C GLN A 187 -25.35 33.15 9.53
N VAL A 188 -25.71 31.94 9.10
CA VAL A 188 -25.15 31.30 7.89
C VAL A 188 -25.52 32.09 6.62
N MET A 189 -26.79 32.47 6.46
CA MET A 189 -27.27 33.19 5.29
C MET A 189 -26.95 34.69 5.33
N GLY A 190 -26.81 35.28 6.51
CA GLY A 190 -26.33 36.66 6.70
C GLY A 190 -24.88 36.89 6.27
N GLY A 191 -24.10 35.82 6.07
CA GLY A 191 -22.74 35.89 5.53
C GLY A 191 -22.65 36.32 4.06
N PHE A 192 -23.75 36.27 3.28
CA PHE A 192 -23.76 36.66 1.86
C PHE A 192 -23.90 38.19 1.69
N LEU A 193 -22.78 38.86 1.41
CA LEU A 193 -22.65 40.32 1.33
C LEU A 193 -23.11 40.93 -0.01
N GLY A 194 -23.12 40.16 -1.10
CA GLY A 194 -23.52 40.68 -2.42
C GLY A 194 -23.28 39.69 -3.58
N PRO A 195 -23.55 40.12 -4.83
CA PRO A 195 -23.16 39.39 -6.04
C PRO A 195 -21.66 39.57 -6.36
N ILE A 196 -21.07 38.60 -7.04
CA ILE A 196 -19.72 38.74 -7.63
C ILE A 196 -19.76 39.49 -8.96
N GLN A 197 -18.63 40.01 -9.41
CA GLN A 197 -18.45 40.39 -10.82
C GLN A 197 -18.29 39.13 -11.69
N PRO A 198 -18.86 39.09 -12.92
CA PRO A 198 -18.69 37.97 -13.84
C PRO A 198 -17.22 37.72 -14.23
N VAL A 199 -16.84 36.46 -14.44
CA VAL A 199 -15.50 36.09 -14.94
C VAL A 199 -15.48 36.22 -16.47
N PRO A 200 -14.61 37.08 -17.07
CA PRO A 200 -14.60 37.32 -18.50
C PRO A 200 -13.80 36.26 -19.27
N VAL A 201 -14.47 35.49 -20.13
CA VAL A 201 -13.81 34.50 -21.01
C VAL A 201 -12.93 35.16 -22.08
N SER A 202 -11.66 34.78 -22.15
CA SER A 202 -10.69 35.34 -23.10
C SER A 202 -10.92 34.86 -24.54
N PHE A 203 -10.35 35.59 -25.52
CA PHE A 203 -10.41 35.18 -26.94
C PHE A 203 -9.56 33.92 -27.20
N SER A 204 -8.38 33.80 -26.58
CA SER A 204 -7.52 32.61 -26.71
C SER A 204 -8.21 31.35 -26.18
N TYR A 205 -8.95 31.46 -25.07
CA TYR A 205 -9.73 30.37 -24.51
C TYR A 205 -10.87 29.94 -25.45
N ARG A 206 -11.62 30.88 -26.04
CA ARG A 206 -12.66 30.56 -27.05
C ARG A 206 -12.07 29.83 -28.27
N LEU A 207 -10.91 30.25 -28.76
CA LEU A 207 -10.21 29.57 -29.85
C LEU A 207 -9.71 28.17 -29.42
N GLY A 208 -9.21 28.05 -28.19
CA GLY A 208 -8.80 26.80 -27.57
C GLY A 208 -9.93 25.78 -27.46
N ILE A 209 -11.14 26.19 -27.07
CA ILE A 209 -12.35 25.34 -27.07
C ILE A 209 -12.65 24.82 -28.47
N ILE A 210 -12.60 25.67 -29.50
CA ILE A 210 -12.91 25.28 -30.89
C ILE A 210 -11.88 24.26 -31.39
N LEU A 211 -10.59 24.51 -31.19
CA LEU A 211 -9.52 23.59 -31.57
C LEU A 211 -9.63 22.24 -30.81
N SER A 212 -9.89 22.31 -29.50
CA SER A 212 -10.15 21.15 -28.65
C SER A 212 -11.32 20.31 -29.15
N ALA A 213 -12.44 20.95 -29.49
CA ALA A 213 -13.62 20.29 -30.04
C ALA A 213 -13.33 19.62 -31.40
N MET A 214 -12.57 20.27 -32.27
CA MET A 214 -12.16 19.68 -33.57
C MET A 214 -11.28 18.43 -33.38
N VAL A 215 -10.31 18.47 -32.47
CA VAL A 215 -9.46 17.30 -32.16
C VAL A 215 -10.29 16.18 -31.52
N MET A 216 -11.16 16.51 -30.56
CA MET A 216 -12.01 15.54 -29.88
C MET A 216 -13.11 14.94 -30.77
N LEU A 217 -13.51 15.60 -31.86
CA LEU A 217 -14.34 15.01 -32.91
C LEU A 217 -13.52 14.13 -33.86
N LEU A 218 -12.30 14.53 -34.20
CA LEU A 218 -11.41 13.78 -35.07
C LEU A 218 -10.95 12.45 -34.46
N MET A 219 -10.70 12.40 -33.14
CA MET A 219 -10.21 11.19 -32.45
C MET A 219 -11.14 9.97 -32.60
N PRO A 220 -12.46 10.05 -32.32
CA PRO A 220 -13.41 8.97 -32.63
C PRO A 220 -13.50 8.65 -34.13
N ILE A 221 -13.43 9.65 -35.02
CA ILE A 221 -13.48 9.40 -36.47
C ILE A 221 -12.28 8.55 -36.91
N VAL A 222 -11.07 8.88 -36.48
CA VAL A 222 -9.86 8.06 -36.73
C VAL A 222 -10.00 6.66 -36.14
N TYR A 223 -10.55 6.56 -34.92
CA TYR A 223 -10.79 5.29 -34.24
C TYR A 223 -11.71 4.34 -35.03
N PHE A 224 -12.91 4.82 -35.40
CA PHE A 224 -13.87 4.02 -36.18
C PHE A 224 -13.37 3.77 -37.60
N SER A 225 -12.61 4.70 -38.19
CA SER A 225 -11.97 4.49 -39.49
C SER A 225 -10.97 3.33 -39.45
N MET A 226 -10.19 3.19 -38.37
CA MET A 226 -9.26 2.07 -38.22
C MET A 226 -10.00 0.72 -38.12
N ILE A 227 -11.12 0.65 -37.38
CA ILE A 227 -11.98 -0.56 -37.36
C ILE A 227 -12.51 -0.86 -38.77
N GLY A 228 -12.99 0.17 -39.48
CA GLY A 228 -13.50 0.05 -40.84
C GLY A 228 -12.45 -0.47 -41.84
N VAL A 229 -11.21 0.04 -41.77
CA VAL A 229 -10.09 -0.42 -42.60
C VAL A 229 -9.76 -1.90 -42.34
N VAL A 230 -9.75 -2.35 -41.08
CA VAL A 230 -9.52 -3.77 -40.75
C VAL A 230 -10.66 -4.64 -41.28
N ALA A 231 -11.91 -4.22 -41.11
CA ALA A 231 -13.08 -4.95 -41.61
C ALA A 231 -13.09 -5.05 -43.15
N LEU A 232 -12.76 -3.96 -43.85
CA LEU A 232 -12.63 -3.93 -45.32
C LEU A 232 -11.48 -4.82 -45.80
N ALA A 233 -10.33 -4.80 -45.12
CA ALA A 233 -9.20 -5.67 -45.45
C ALA A 233 -9.53 -7.16 -45.25
N MET A 234 -10.24 -7.51 -44.19
CA MET A 234 -10.74 -8.89 -43.97
C MET A 234 -11.72 -9.32 -45.06
N TRP A 235 -12.68 -8.47 -45.42
CA TRP A 235 -13.65 -8.76 -46.48
C TRP A 235 -12.97 -8.92 -47.84
N TRP A 236 -12.03 -8.03 -48.18
CA TRP A 236 -11.26 -8.10 -49.42
C TRP A 236 -10.40 -9.38 -49.48
N HIS A 237 -9.74 -9.74 -48.38
CA HIS A 237 -8.96 -10.99 -48.28
C HIS A 237 -9.85 -12.23 -48.46
N LEU A 238 -10.99 -12.29 -47.76
CA LEU A 238 -11.96 -13.40 -47.84
C LEU A 238 -12.56 -13.58 -49.25
N THR A 239 -12.72 -12.50 -50.01
CA THR A 239 -13.32 -12.55 -51.35
C THR A 239 -12.30 -12.81 -52.46
N ASN A 240 -11.09 -12.25 -52.37
CA ASN A 240 -10.12 -12.30 -53.47
C ASN A 240 -9.09 -13.45 -53.32
N ASN A 241 -8.72 -13.83 -52.08
CA ASN A 241 -7.60 -14.74 -51.85
C ASN A 241 -7.99 -16.22 -51.72
N MET A 242 -9.23 -16.59 -52.09
CA MET A 242 -9.71 -17.98 -52.05
C MET A 242 -8.84 -18.96 -52.85
N GLY A 243 -8.13 -18.49 -53.87
CA GLY A 243 -7.18 -19.30 -54.66
C GLY A 243 -6.07 -19.97 -53.84
N ILE A 244 -5.71 -19.41 -52.68
CA ILE A 244 -4.72 -20.01 -51.74
C ILE A 244 -5.16 -21.42 -51.31
N LEU A 245 -6.47 -21.65 -51.14
CA LEU A 245 -7.03 -22.94 -50.73
C LEU A 245 -6.97 -24.01 -51.84
N GLY A 246 -6.83 -23.61 -53.10
CA GLY A 246 -6.70 -24.52 -54.24
C GLY A 246 -5.27 -25.00 -54.52
N ALA A 247 -4.25 -24.36 -53.92
CA ALA A 247 -2.87 -24.48 -54.38
C ALA A 247 -2.12 -25.76 -53.95
N SER A 248 -2.65 -26.58 -53.02
CA SER A 248 -2.10 -27.92 -52.75
C SER A 248 -3.11 -28.89 -52.15
N ARG A 249 -2.82 -30.20 -52.20
CA ARG A 249 -3.59 -31.27 -51.54
C ARG A 249 -2.71 -32.01 -50.52
N GLY A 250 -3.33 -32.54 -49.47
CA GLY A 250 -2.63 -33.25 -48.39
C GLY A 250 -2.16 -32.32 -47.26
N ARG A 251 -1.08 -32.70 -46.56
CA ARG A 251 -0.59 -31.98 -45.35
C ARG A 251 -0.25 -30.49 -45.60
N GLY A 252 0.19 -30.12 -46.80
CA GLY A 252 0.40 -28.72 -47.18
C GLY A 252 -0.89 -27.89 -47.21
N GLY A 253 -2.02 -28.51 -47.58
CA GLY A 253 -3.32 -27.84 -47.61
C GLY A 253 -3.80 -27.37 -46.23
N VAL A 254 -3.47 -28.11 -45.15
CA VAL A 254 -3.76 -27.69 -43.78
C VAL A 254 -2.96 -26.45 -43.39
N PHE A 255 -1.69 -26.37 -43.81
CA PHE A 255 -0.83 -25.21 -43.56
C PHE A 255 -1.31 -23.97 -44.35
N LEU A 256 -1.68 -24.14 -45.63
CA LEU A 256 -2.27 -23.07 -46.44
C LEU A 256 -3.64 -22.61 -45.90
N PHE A 257 -4.46 -23.53 -45.41
CA PHE A 257 -5.74 -23.21 -44.75
C PHE A 257 -5.53 -22.38 -43.48
N ILE A 258 -4.54 -22.73 -42.65
CA ILE A 258 -4.14 -21.92 -41.48
C ILE A 258 -3.68 -20.53 -41.95
N ILE A 259 -2.80 -20.43 -42.94
CA ILE A 259 -2.33 -19.13 -43.48
C ILE A 259 -3.49 -18.28 -44.01
N TYR A 260 -4.47 -18.88 -44.69
CA TYR A 260 -5.64 -18.16 -45.20
C TYR A 260 -6.58 -17.69 -44.08
N LEU A 261 -6.82 -18.52 -43.08
CA LEU A 261 -7.72 -18.22 -41.95
C LEU A 261 -7.08 -17.28 -40.92
N MET A 262 -5.75 -17.27 -40.81
CA MET A 262 -5.01 -16.54 -39.77
C MET A 262 -5.25 -15.02 -39.78
N PRO A 263 -5.16 -14.28 -40.91
CA PRO A 263 -5.52 -12.86 -40.98
C PRO A 263 -6.97 -12.58 -40.57
N VAL A 264 -7.88 -13.51 -40.85
CA VAL A 264 -9.31 -13.39 -40.50
C VAL A 264 -9.51 -13.53 -39.00
N VAL A 265 -8.84 -14.49 -38.36
CA VAL A 265 -8.88 -14.68 -36.90
C VAL A 265 -8.23 -13.51 -36.17
N VAL A 266 -7.07 -13.03 -36.62
CA VAL A 266 -6.39 -11.87 -36.02
C VAL A 266 -7.19 -10.58 -36.21
N GLY A 267 -7.74 -10.35 -37.41
CA GLY A 267 -8.58 -9.19 -37.68
C GLY A 267 -9.88 -9.21 -36.86
N ALA A 268 -10.54 -10.37 -36.74
CA ALA A 268 -11.73 -10.52 -35.91
C ALA A 268 -11.43 -10.29 -34.42
N ALA A 269 -10.31 -10.82 -33.92
CA ALA A 269 -9.85 -10.56 -32.56
C ALA A 269 -9.56 -9.06 -32.34
N LEU A 270 -8.86 -8.40 -33.26
CA LEU A 270 -8.58 -6.97 -33.17
C LEU A 270 -9.86 -6.13 -33.15
N ILE A 271 -10.81 -6.40 -34.04
CA ILE A 271 -12.12 -5.73 -34.08
C ILE A 271 -12.87 -5.96 -32.77
N PHE A 272 -12.86 -7.17 -32.21
CA PHE A 272 -13.46 -7.47 -30.90
C PHE A 272 -12.82 -6.65 -29.77
N PHE A 273 -11.49 -6.64 -29.66
CA PHE A 273 -10.77 -5.87 -28.64
C PHE A 273 -10.97 -4.36 -28.76
N MET A 274 -11.18 -3.82 -29.98
CA MET A 274 -11.54 -2.42 -30.18
C MET A 274 -13.01 -2.12 -29.84
N ILE A 275 -13.96 -2.94 -30.30
CA ILE A 275 -15.38 -2.66 -30.09
C ILE A 275 -15.82 -2.88 -28.64
N LYS A 276 -15.22 -3.85 -27.93
CA LYS A 276 -15.63 -4.27 -26.58
C LYS A 276 -15.61 -3.15 -25.50
N PRO A 277 -14.61 -2.24 -25.44
CA PRO A 277 -14.63 -1.06 -24.57
C PRO A 277 -15.83 -0.10 -24.74
N LEU A 278 -16.64 -0.23 -25.80
CA LEU A 278 -17.90 0.51 -25.97
C LEU A 278 -19.07 -0.13 -25.20
N PHE A 279 -18.91 -1.37 -24.74
CA PHE A 279 -19.94 -2.17 -24.06
C PHE A 279 -19.61 -2.52 -22.60
N SER A 280 -18.34 -2.37 -22.18
CA SER A 280 -17.93 -2.53 -20.78
C SER A 280 -18.47 -1.38 -19.91
N ARG A 281 -19.52 -1.66 -19.13
CA ARG A 281 -19.96 -0.78 -18.04
C ARG A 281 -19.00 -0.91 -16.86
N SER A 282 -18.65 0.21 -16.23
CA SER A 282 -17.93 0.20 -14.96
C SER A 282 -18.74 -0.58 -13.92
N SER A 283 -18.10 -1.54 -13.25
CA SER A 283 -18.72 -2.45 -12.28
C SER A 283 -18.39 -2.05 -10.85
N GLY A 284 -18.64 -0.79 -10.49
CA GLY A 284 -18.66 -0.28 -9.12
C GLY A 284 -20.10 -0.05 -8.67
N ARG A 285 -20.43 -0.38 -7.42
CA ARG A 285 -21.79 -0.26 -6.87
C ARG A 285 -21.87 0.77 -5.75
N ASN A 286 -21.06 1.82 -5.85
CA ASN A 286 -20.99 2.96 -4.93
C ASN A 286 -22.38 3.32 -4.41
N VAL A 287 -22.62 3.06 -3.12
CA VAL A 287 -23.91 3.27 -2.46
C VAL A 287 -24.02 4.75 -2.10
N ILE A 288 -24.24 5.58 -3.12
CA ILE A 288 -24.32 7.04 -3.01
C ILE A 288 -25.58 7.41 -2.21
N ARG A 289 -25.42 8.18 -1.13
CA ARG A 289 -26.53 8.71 -0.32
C ARG A 289 -26.97 10.06 -0.84
N SER A 290 -28.20 10.14 -1.33
CA SER A 290 -28.85 11.39 -1.73
C SER A 290 -29.57 12.04 -0.56
N LEU A 291 -29.28 13.31 -0.31
CA LEU A 291 -29.98 14.18 0.63
C LEU A 291 -31.24 14.78 0.00
N SER A 292 -32.12 15.32 0.84
CA SER A 292 -33.39 15.93 0.42
C SER A 292 -33.52 17.36 0.95
N PRO A 293 -34.23 18.27 0.25
CA PRO A 293 -34.53 19.61 0.78
C PRO A 293 -35.30 19.61 2.11
N GLN A 294 -35.94 18.48 2.46
CA GLN A 294 -36.67 18.29 3.71
C GLN A 294 -35.78 17.77 4.85
N SER A 295 -34.69 17.04 4.53
CA SER A 295 -33.74 16.56 5.54
C SER A 295 -32.71 17.62 5.90
N ASP A 296 -32.21 18.37 4.91
CA ASP A 296 -31.08 19.30 5.07
C ASP A 296 -31.39 20.68 4.44
N PRO A 297 -32.47 21.37 4.86
CA PRO A 297 -32.96 22.59 4.20
C PRO A 297 -31.93 23.72 4.15
N LEU A 298 -31.09 23.87 5.18
CA LEU A 298 -30.06 24.90 5.25
C LEU A 298 -28.94 24.67 4.22
N LEU A 299 -28.51 23.41 4.03
CA LEU A 299 -27.56 23.04 2.97
C LEU A 299 -28.11 23.35 1.59
N PHE A 300 -29.37 22.99 1.30
CA PHE A 300 -29.99 23.29 0.00
C PHE A 300 -30.14 24.80 -0.22
N GLU A 301 -30.58 25.57 0.78
CA GLU A 301 -30.69 27.04 0.66
C GLU A 301 -29.32 27.70 0.42
N PHE A 302 -28.28 27.27 1.16
CA PHE A 302 -26.91 27.74 1.01
C PHE A 302 -26.35 27.43 -0.38
N VAL A 303 -26.47 26.18 -0.84
CA VAL A 303 -26.04 25.74 -2.18
C VAL A 303 -26.78 26.54 -3.27
N HIS A 304 -28.10 26.68 -3.18
CA HIS A 304 -28.88 27.49 -4.13
C HIS A 304 -28.41 28.96 -4.15
N ARG A 305 -27.99 29.52 -3.00
CA ARG A 305 -27.47 30.89 -2.93
C ARG A 305 -26.09 31.02 -3.56
N VAL A 306 -25.19 30.04 -3.40
CA VAL A 306 -23.90 30.01 -4.11
C VAL A 306 -24.13 29.89 -5.62
N CYS A 307 -24.99 28.97 -6.09
CA CYS A 307 -25.32 28.84 -7.51
C CYS A 307 -25.84 30.17 -8.09
N ALA A 308 -26.73 30.86 -7.37
CA ALA A 308 -27.31 32.13 -7.80
C ALA A 308 -26.31 33.29 -7.85
N ILE A 309 -25.24 33.26 -7.05
CA ILE A 309 -24.14 34.24 -7.10
C ILE A 309 -23.19 33.93 -8.26
N VAL A 310 -22.87 32.65 -8.47
CA VAL A 310 -21.99 32.18 -9.56
C VAL A 310 -22.64 32.26 -10.94
N GLY A 311 -23.98 32.26 -11.01
CA GLY A 311 -24.74 32.19 -12.27
C GLY A 311 -24.91 30.76 -12.80
N ALA A 312 -24.71 29.75 -11.95
CA ALA A 312 -24.81 28.34 -12.31
C ALA A 312 -26.24 27.78 -12.12
N PRO A 313 -26.63 26.74 -12.88
CA PRO A 313 -27.87 26.02 -12.62
C PRO A 313 -27.80 25.30 -11.26
N ALA A 314 -28.86 25.41 -10.47
CA ALA A 314 -28.96 24.69 -9.20
C ALA A 314 -28.93 23.16 -9.38
N PRO A 315 -28.25 22.40 -8.50
CA PRO A 315 -28.33 20.95 -8.51
C PRO A 315 -29.75 20.47 -8.14
N ARG A 316 -30.21 19.41 -8.80
CA ARG A 316 -31.49 18.76 -8.50
C ARG A 316 -31.39 17.75 -7.36
N ARG A 317 -30.17 17.33 -7.04
CA ARG A 317 -29.84 16.34 -6.02
C ARG A 317 -28.49 16.71 -5.41
N ILE A 318 -28.42 16.66 -4.09
CA ILE A 318 -27.16 16.71 -3.36
C ILE A 318 -26.92 15.29 -2.85
N ASP A 319 -25.74 14.76 -3.13
CA ASP A 319 -25.25 13.45 -2.72
C ASP A 319 -24.09 13.62 -1.73
N VAL A 320 -23.85 12.62 -0.89
CA VAL A 320 -22.74 12.61 0.07
C VAL A 320 -22.00 11.27 0.08
N ASP A 321 -20.69 11.35 0.32
CA ASP A 321 -19.77 10.21 0.48
C ASP A 321 -18.66 10.49 1.53
N CYS A 322 -17.68 9.59 1.61
CA CYS A 322 -16.53 9.65 2.52
C CYS A 322 -15.24 10.19 1.87
N ASP A 323 -15.28 10.77 0.68
CA ASP A 323 -14.11 11.38 0.02
C ASP A 323 -13.76 12.76 0.64
N ILE A 324 -12.59 13.32 0.29
CA ILE A 324 -12.17 14.68 0.67
C ILE A 324 -12.50 15.74 -0.38
N ASN A 325 -13.30 15.40 -1.39
CA ASN A 325 -13.61 16.28 -2.52
C ASN A 325 -15.08 16.75 -2.52
N ALA A 326 -15.34 17.84 -3.23
CA ALA A 326 -16.67 18.14 -3.76
C ALA A 326 -16.62 17.91 -5.28
N SER A 327 -17.74 17.53 -5.90
CA SER A 327 -17.83 17.48 -7.36
C SER A 327 -19.23 17.79 -7.86
N ALA A 328 -19.34 18.59 -8.92
CA ALA A 328 -20.60 18.82 -9.64
C ALA A 328 -20.60 18.12 -11.01
N GLY A 329 -21.71 17.48 -11.39
CA GLY A 329 -21.77 16.68 -12.62
C GLY A 329 -23.16 16.27 -13.11
N PHE A 330 -23.24 15.78 -14.35
CA PHE A 330 -24.50 15.36 -14.98
C PHE A 330 -24.82 13.88 -14.77
N ARG A 331 -26.06 13.60 -14.34
CA ARG A 331 -26.50 12.27 -13.90
C ARG A 331 -26.41 11.15 -14.95
N ASN A 332 -26.82 11.39 -16.20
CA ASN A 332 -26.98 10.33 -17.22
C ASN A 332 -25.93 10.38 -18.35
N GLY A 333 -24.72 10.86 -18.04
CA GLY A 333 -23.65 10.96 -19.02
C GLY A 333 -23.95 11.96 -20.14
N ILE A 334 -23.45 11.65 -21.34
CA ILE A 334 -23.63 12.45 -22.57
C ILE A 334 -25.11 12.72 -22.87
N PHE A 335 -26.03 11.82 -22.50
CA PHE A 335 -27.47 12.00 -22.73
C PHE A 335 -28.11 13.09 -21.85
N SER A 336 -27.51 13.47 -20.71
CA SER A 336 -27.99 14.58 -19.89
C SER A 336 -27.62 15.96 -20.44
N LEU A 337 -26.79 16.09 -21.49
CA LEU A 337 -26.30 17.39 -21.99
C LEU A 337 -27.40 18.39 -22.42
N MET A 338 -28.58 17.90 -22.82
CA MET A 338 -29.74 18.75 -23.12
C MET A 338 -30.54 19.20 -21.89
N GLY A 339 -30.33 18.62 -20.71
CA GLY A 339 -31.11 18.89 -19.50
C GLY A 339 -30.31 19.52 -18.36
N SER A 340 -30.98 20.26 -17.48
CA SER A 340 -30.42 20.80 -16.23
C SER A 340 -30.36 19.76 -15.10
N ASP A 341 -29.97 18.51 -15.40
CA ASP A 341 -29.95 17.37 -14.47
C ASP A 341 -28.59 17.27 -13.75
N LEU A 342 -28.24 18.36 -13.05
CA LEU A 342 -27.01 18.52 -12.27
C LEU A 342 -27.16 17.85 -10.90
N VAL A 343 -26.11 17.15 -10.50
CA VAL A 343 -25.92 16.53 -9.19
C VAL A 343 -24.66 17.17 -8.56
N LEU A 344 -24.73 17.47 -7.27
CA LEU A 344 -23.57 17.87 -6.46
C LEU A 344 -23.27 16.74 -5.48
N THR A 345 -22.05 16.19 -5.50
CA THR A 345 -21.56 15.27 -4.47
C THR A 345 -20.65 16.02 -3.50
N ILE A 346 -20.88 15.86 -2.19
CA ILE A 346 -20.09 16.47 -1.12
C ILE A 346 -19.47 15.36 -0.26
N GLY A 347 -18.14 15.26 -0.28
CA GLY A 347 -17.41 14.47 0.71
C GLY A 347 -17.59 15.06 2.10
N LEU A 348 -18.15 14.28 3.04
CA LEU A 348 -18.36 14.74 4.42
C LEU A 348 -17.05 15.18 5.12
N PRO A 349 -15.91 14.48 4.99
CA PRO A 349 -14.61 14.94 5.51
C PRO A 349 -14.23 16.36 5.07
N LEU A 350 -14.57 16.77 3.85
CA LEU A 350 -14.31 18.12 3.36
C LEU A 350 -15.18 19.15 4.09
N ALA A 351 -16.50 18.90 4.19
CA ALA A 351 -17.42 19.81 4.88
C ALA A 351 -17.15 19.91 6.38
N GLY A 352 -16.69 18.83 7.03
CA GLY A 352 -16.24 18.88 8.43
C GLY A 352 -14.84 19.49 8.63
N GLY A 353 -14.05 19.61 7.55
CA GLY A 353 -12.66 20.09 7.58
C GLY A 353 -12.45 21.54 7.13
N LEU A 354 -13.48 22.19 6.60
CA LEU A 354 -13.48 23.57 6.11
C LEU A 354 -14.41 24.48 6.93
N SER A 355 -14.12 25.77 6.98
CA SER A 355 -15.12 26.78 7.38
C SER A 355 -16.16 26.99 6.27
N LEU A 356 -17.31 27.60 6.60
CA LEU A 356 -18.31 28.02 5.62
C LEU A 356 -17.72 28.94 4.53
N GLU A 357 -16.74 29.78 4.86
CA GLU A 357 -16.09 30.68 3.91
C GLU A 357 -15.23 29.94 2.88
N GLN A 358 -14.44 28.96 3.35
CA GLN A 358 -13.67 28.07 2.49
C GLN A 358 -14.59 27.18 1.65
N PHE A 359 -15.65 26.62 2.26
CA PHE A 359 -16.60 25.74 1.60
C PHE A 359 -17.49 26.46 0.57
N ALA A 360 -17.90 27.71 0.85
CA ALA A 360 -18.53 28.57 -0.16
C ALA A 360 -17.60 28.82 -1.35
N GLY A 361 -16.30 28.97 -1.08
CA GLY A 361 -15.24 29.04 -2.09
C GLY A 361 -15.18 27.78 -2.97
N VAL A 362 -15.00 26.59 -2.38
CA VAL A 362 -14.94 25.31 -3.13
C VAL A 362 -16.21 25.06 -3.93
N LEU A 363 -17.39 25.31 -3.36
CA LEU A 363 -18.64 25.21 -4.11
C LEU A 363 -18.69 26.23 -5.27
N ALA A 364 -18.11 27.42 -5.12
CA ALA A 364 -18.01 28.39 -6.20
C ALA A 364 -17.01 27.98 -7.30
N HIS A 365 -15.91 27.30 -6.97
CA HIS A 365 -15.05 26.63 -7.95
C HIS A 365 -15.87 25.59 -8.76
N GLU A 366 -16.51 24.65 -8.05
CA GLU A 366 -17.30 23.57 -8.67
C GLU A 366 -18.41 24.11 -9.58
N PHE A 367 -19.18 25.10 -9.12
CA PHE A 367 -20.22 25.72 -9.93
C PHE A 367 -19.67 26.66 -11.02
N GLY A 368 -18.45 27.19 -10.86
CA GLY A 368 -17.77 28.02 -11.85
C GLY A 368 -17.57 27.31 -13.20
N HIS A 369 -17.29 26.00 -13.16
CA HIS A 369 -17.26 25.12 -14.33
C HIS A 369 -18.59 25.10 -15.11
N PHE A 370 -19.73 25.37 -14.45
CA PHE A 370 -21.07 25.30 -15.06
C PHE A 370 -21.61 26.65 -15.53
N ALA A 371 -21.11 27.77 -14.99
CA ALA A 371 -21.53 29.13 -15.36
C ALA A 371 -21.35 29.44 -16.86
N GLN A 372 -20.37 28.80 -17.53
CA GLN A 372 -20.04 29.09 -18.94
C GLN A 372 -20.90 28.34 -19.98
N GLY A 373 -21.87 27.51 -19.57
CA GLY A 373 -22.93 26.95 -20.43
C GLY A 373 -22.47 26.08 -21.61
N THR A 374 -22.11 26.70 -22.73
CA THR A 374 -21.67 26.01 -23.96
C THR A 374 -20.26 25.44 -23.83
N GLY A 375 -19.32 26.16 -23.19
CA GLY A 375 -17.95 25.68 -22.99
C GLY A 375 -17.93 24.41 -22.13
N MET A 376 -18.64 24.46 -21.00
CA MET A 376 -18.88 23.34 -20.09
C MET A 376 -19.34 22.04 -20.79
N ARG A 377 -20.29 22.13 -21.73
CA ARG A 377 -20.77 20.96 -22.51
C ARG A 377 -19.66 20.35 -23.37
N ILE A 378 -18.83 21.18 -24.00
CA ILE A 378 -17.70 20.72 -24.81
C ILE A 378 -16.65 20.07 -23.90
N THR A 379 -16.30 20.69 -22.79
CA THR A 379 -15.36 20.11 -21.81
C THR A 379 -15.86 18.81 -21.20
N TYR A 380 -17.16 18.66 -20.96
CA TYR A 380 -17.75 17.40 -20.51
C TYR A 380 -17.56 16.28 -21.54
N ILE A 381 -17.79 16.58 -22.83
CA ILE A 381 -17.52 15.65 -23.93
C ILE A 381 -16.02 15.33 -24.00
N THR A 382 -15.14 16.34 -23.93
CA THR A 382 -13.69 16.19 -23.94
C THR A 382 -13.17 15.32 -22.78
N ARG A 383 -13.59 15.59 -21.54
CA ARG A 383 -13.24 14.78 -20.36
C ARG A 383 -13.77 13.35 -20.52
N SER A 384 -14.99 13.15 -21.02
CA SER A 384 -15.58 11.82 -21.30
C SER A 384 -14.79 11.03 -22.35
N ILE A 385 -14.42 11.66 -23.47
CA ILE A 385 -13.65 11.02 -24.55
C ILE A 385 -12.24 10.69 -24.07
N ASN A 386 -11.53 11.63 -23.44
CA ASN A 386 -10.20 11.38 -22.87
C ASN A 386 -10.21 10.21 -21.86
N HIS A 387 -11.18 10.17 -20.97
CA HIS A 387 -11.31 9.11 -19.96
C HIS A 387 -11.63 7.74 -20.59
N TRP A 388 -12.48 7.69 -21.62
CA TRP A 388 -12.73 6.46 -22.38
C TRP A 388 -11.48 5.99 -23.14
N PHE A 389 -10.73 6.89 -23.81
CA PHE A 389 -9.46 6.54 -24.47
C PHE A 389 -8.43 6.01 -23.46
N LEU A 390 -8.37 6.58 -22.25
CA LEU A 390 -7.49 6.11 -21.18
C LEU A 390 -7.83 4.66 -20.77
N PHE A 391 -9.11 4.31 -20.61
CA PHE A 391 -9.52 2.92 -20.40
C PHE A 391 -9.11 2.01 -21.58
N VAL A 392 -9.39 2.41 -22.83
CA VAL A 392 -9.05 1.62 -24.03
C VAL A 392 -7.53 1.34 -24.15
N VAL A 393 -6.69 2.30 -23.78
CA VAL A 393 -5.23 2.19 -23.88
C VAL A 393 -4.63 1.39 -22.72
N TYR A 394 -5.01 1.69 -21.47
CA TYR A 394 -4.33 1.18 -20.27
C TYR A 394 -5.03 0.02 -19.58
N GLN A 395 -6.36 -0.11 -19.68
CA GLN A 395 -7.06 -1.19 -19.00
C GLN A 395 -6.78 -2.51 -19.71
N ARG A 396 -6.07 -3.40 -19.00
CA ARG A 396 -6.05 -4.83 -19.30
C ARG A 396 -7.27 -5.48 -18.65
N ASP A 397 -7.80 -6.49 -19.29
CA ASP A 397 -8.93 -7.24 -18.76
C ASP A 397 -8.76 -8.75 -18.99
N ARG A 398 -9.68 -9.54 -18.43
CA ARG A 398 -9.61 -11.01 -18.45
C ARG A 398 -9.45 -11.65 -19.84
N TRP A 399 -9.79 -10.96 -20.93
CA TRP A 399 -9.56 -11.45 -22.28
C TRP A 399 -8.15 -11.16 -22.79
N ASP A 400 -7.49 -10.08 -22.35
CA ASP A 400 -6.04 -9.93 -22.52
C ASP A 400 -5.32 -11.08 -21.81
N ASP A 401 -5.71 -11.36 -20.57
CA ASP A 401 -5.14 -12.46 -19.76
C ASP A 401 -5.35 -13.82 -20.47
N MET A 402 -6.58 -14.14 -20.88
CA MET A 402 -6.86 -15.34 -21.69
C MET A 402 -6.06 -15.40 -23.01
N LEU A 403 -5.74 -14.27 -23.63
CA LEU A 403 -4.92 -14.21 -24.85
C LEU A 403 -3.43 -14.44 -24.55
N VAL A 404 -2.94 -14.01 -23.38
CA VAL A 404 -1.62 -14.37 -22.85
C VAL A 404 -1.56 -15.87 -22.59
N ASP A 405 -2.50 -16.40 -21.80
CA ASP A 405 -2.57 -17.82 -21.41
C ASP A 405 -2.64 -18.73 -22.63
N ALA A 406 -3.48 -18.40 -23.62
CA ALA A 406 -3.59 -19.14 -24.88
C ALA A 406 -2.25 -19.17 -25.64
N SER A 407 -1.54 -18.04 -25.73
CA SER A 407 -0.24 -17.98 -26.42
C SER A 407 0.88 -18.78 -25.73
N GLN A 408 0.70 -19.16 -24.47
CA GLN A 408 1.64 -19.97 -23.69
C GLN A 408 1.22 -21.46 -23.62
N SER A 409 -0.08 -21.75 -23.68
CA SER A 409 -0.63 -23.10 -23.41
C SER A 409 -0.78 -24.02 -24.62
N TYR A 410 -0.72 -23.49 -25.86
CA TYR A 410 -0.89 -24.28 -27.08
C TYR A 410 0.43 -24.73 -27.73
N ASP A 411 0.37 -25.77 -28.58
CA ASP A 411 1.46 -26.22 -29.44
C ASP A 411 2.00 -25.05 -30.29
N ILE A 412 3.33 -24.95 -30.42
CA ILE A 412 4.07 -23.88 -31.10
C ILE A 412 3.56 -23.62 -32.53
N ARG A 413 2.98 -24.64 -33.18
CA ARG A 413 2.35 -24.58 -34.52
C ARG A 413 1.10 -23.69 -34.60
N ILE A 414 0.48 -23.39 -33.46
CA ILE A 414 -0.69 -22.51 -33.34
C ILE A 414 -0.34 -21.26 -32.54
N SER A 415 0.52 -21.36 -31.53
CA SER A 415 0.84 -20.25 -30.62
C SER A 415 1.38 -19.00 -31.32
N TRP A 416 2.10 -19.13 -32.44
CA TRP A 416 2.54 -17.98 -33.26
C TRP A 416 1.37 -17.10 -33.76
N VAL A 417 0.18 -17.67 -33.97
CA VAL A 417 -1.04 -16.91 -34.33
C VAL A 417 -1.46 -16.00 -33.19
N PHE A 418 -1.45 -16.51 -31.96
CA PHE A 418 -1.75 -15.72 -30.76
C PHE A 418 -0.65 -14.69 -30.46
N TYR A 419 0.62 -15.00 -30.69
CA TYR A 419 1.71 -14.01 -30.59
C TYR A 419 1.55 -12.87 -31.62
N LEU A 420 1.18 -13.16 -32.87
CA LEU A 420 0.95 -12.11 -33.86
C LEU A 420 -0.35 -11.32 -33.56
N ALA A 421 -1.39 -11.95 -33.01
CA ALA A 421 -2.56 -11.24 -32.48
C ALA A 421 -2.16 -10.24 -31.36
N ARG A 422 -1.39 -10.70 -30.37
CA ARG A 422 -0.85 -9.86 -29.29
C ARG A 422 0.01 -8.70 -29.82
N PHE A 423 0.85 -8.95 -30.82
CA PHE A 423 1.70 -7.94 -31.46
C PHE A 423 0.88 -6.88 -32.22
N VAL A 424 -0.13 -7.28 -32.98
CA VAL A 424 -1.03 -6.34 -33.70
C VAL A 424 -1.87 -5.51 -32.73
N ILE A 425 -2.40 -6.12 -31.67
CA ILE A 425 -3.13 -5.40 -30.60
C ILE A 425 -2.20 -4.42 -29.87
N TRP A 426 -0.93 -4.79 -29.65
CA TRP A 426 0.07 -3.89 -29.08
C TRP A 426 0.38 -2.70 -29.99
N ILE A 427 0.57 -2.90 -31.31
CA ILE A 427 0.73 -1.80 -32.28
C ILE A 427 -0.46 -0.85 -32.22
N VAL A 428 -1.69 -1.39 -32.21
CA VAL A 428 -2.90 -0.56 -32.14
C VAL A 428 -2.98 0.20 -30.81
N ARG A 429 -2.65 -0.40 -29.66
CA ARG A 429 -2.54 0.32 -28.38
C ARG A 429 -1.48 1.42 -28.43
N MET A 430 -0.35 1.25 -29.13
CA MET A 430 0.64 2.31 -29.32
C MET A 430 0.13 3.47 -30.20
N VAL A 431 -0.60 3.17 -31.29
CA VAL A 431 -1.24 4.21 -32.13
C VAL A 431 -2.28 4.99 -31.31
N LEU A 432 -3.10 4.30 -30.51
CA LEU A 432 -4.10 4.91 -29.64
C LEU A 432 -3.46 5.75 -28.52
N LEU A 433 -2.32 5.32 -27.97
CA LEU A 433 -1.54 6.08 -26.98
C LEU A 433 -0.97 7.38 -27.58
N VAL A 434 -0.49 7.35 -28.83
CA VAL A 434 -0.06 8.57 -29.55
C VAL A 434 -1.24 9.50 -29.81
N LEU A 435 -2.37 8.97 -30.27
CA LEU A 435 -3.60 9.74 -30.50
C LEU A 435 -4.14 10.38 -29.21
N MET A 436 -4.10 9.66 -28.08
CA MET A 436 -4.44 10.15 -26.74
C MET A 436 -3.49 11.25 -26.28
N LYS A 437 -2.16 11.11 -26.48
CA LYS A 437 -1.19 12.16 -26.16
C LYS A 437 -1.41 13.44 -26.98
N ILE A 438 -1.80 13.32 -28.25
CA ILE A 438 -2.21 14.47 -29.08
C ILE A 438 -3.48 15.10 -28.52
N GLY A 439 -4.47 14.29 -28.12
CA GLY A 439 -5.70 14.76 -27.48
C GLY A 439 -5.44 15.53 -26.18
N HIS A 440 -4.56 15.02 -25.31
CA HIS A 440 -4.17 15.71 -24.08
C HIS A 440 -3.39 17.01 -24.37
N ALA A 441 -2.39 16.98 -25.26
CA ALA A 441 -1.63 18.20 -25.63
C ALA A 441 -2.53 19.30 -26.24
N ALA A 442 -3.52 18.90 -27.06
CA ALA A 442 -4.49 19.82 -27.64
C ALA A 442 -5.52 20.37 -26.65
N THR A 443 -5.66 19.76 -25.45
CA THR A 443 -6.68 20.14 -24.46
C THR A 443 -6.12 20.61 -23.12
N GLY A 444 -4.84 20.37 -22.80
CA GLY A 444 -4.19 20.78 -21.55
C GLY A 444 -4.33 22.28 -21.26
N TYR A 445 -3.95 23.15 -22.19
CA TYR A 445 -4.11 24.61 -22.04
C TYR A 445 -5.58 25.03 -21.81
N MET A 446 -6.53 24.39 -22.49
CA MET A 446 -7.97 24.68 -22.29
C MET A 446 -8.43 24.27 -20.89
N LEU A 447 -8.02 23.08 -20.44
CA LEU A 447 -8.35 22.56 -19.10
C LEU A 447 -7.71 23.43 -18.02
N GLN A 448 -6.41 23.70 -18.08
CA GLN A 448 -5.71 24.62 -17.17
C GLN A 448 -6.39 26.00 -17.10
N GLN A 449 -6.83 26.56 -18.22
CA GLN A 449 -7.54 27.84 -18.24
C GLN A 449 -8.94 27.79 -17.61
N MET A 450 -9.62 26.64 -17.65
CA MET A 450 -10.88 26.45 -16.92
C MET A 450 -10.68 26.37 -15.41
N GLU A 451 -9.63 25.67 -14.95
CA GLU A 451 -9.30 25.61 -13.52
C GLU A 451 -8.98 27.02 -13.00
N TYR A 452 -8.18 27.82 -13.73
CA TYR A 452 -7.96 29.23 -13.39
C TYR A 452 -9.25 30.06 -13.40
N ASP A 453 -10.15 29.87 -14.37
CA ASP A 453 -11.44 30.60 -14.38
C ASP A 453 -12.38 30.15 -13.25
N ALA A 454 -12.29 28.91 -12.77
CA ALA A 454 -13.00 28.40 -11.60
C ALA A 454 -12.40 28.91 -10.29
N ASP A 455 -11.07 28.99 -10.19
CA ASP A 455 -10.34 29.59 -9.07
C ASP A 455 -10.70 31.08 -8.87
N ARG A 456 -11.05 31.79 -9.96
CA ARG A 456 -11.62 33.14 -9.88
C ARG A 456 -13.00 33.17 -9.21
N TYR A 457 -13.86 32.18 -9.44
CA TYR A 457 -15.15 32.10 -8.74
C TYR A 457 -14.95 31.83 -7.25
N GLU A 458 -14.03 30.92 -6.90
CA GLU A 458 -13.64 30.69 -5.50
C GLU A 458 -13.09 31.97 -4.84
N ALA A 459 -12.08 32.61 -5.44
CA ALA A 459 -11.47 33.82 -4.91
C ALA A 459 -12.49 34.98 -4.79
N ARG A 460 -13.44 35.11 -5.72
CA ARG A 460 -14.49 36.14 -5.65
C ARG A 460 -15.56 35.84 -4.62
N VAL A 461 -15.86 34.57 -4.33
CA VAL A 461 -16.83 34.17 -3.30
C VAL A 461 -16.21 34.13 -1.90
N GLY A 462 -15.19 33.31 -1.67
CA GLY A 462 -14.54 33.13 -0.37
C GLY A 462 -13.41 34.11 -0.06
N GLY A 463 -12.80 34.73 -1.07
CA GLY A 463 -11.69 35.70 -0.92
C GLY A 463 -10.32 35.14 -1.34
N SER A 464 -9.47 35.97 -1.95
CA SER A 464 -8.15 35.56 -2.46
C SER A 464 -7.20 35.00 -1.38
N HIS A 465 -7.23 35.55 -0.16
CA HIS A 465 -6.45 35.01 0.97
C HIS A 465 -7.04 33.69 1.50
N THR A 466 -8.36 33.53 1.41
CA THR A 466 -9.06 32.31 1.84
C THR A 466 -8.85 31.17 0.85
N PHE A 467 -8.63 31.46 -0.44
CA PHE A 467 -8.20 30.47 -1.45
C PHE A 467 -6.91 29.73 -1.04
N GLU A 468 -5.84 30.46 -0.67
CA GLU A 468 -4.56 29.85 -0.26
C GLU A 468 -4.73 28.94 0.96
N ALA A 469 -5.47 29.42 1.96
CA ALA A 469 -5.80 28.63 3.15
C ALA A 469 -6.64 27.38 2.82
N THR A 470 -7.50 27.44 1.80
CA THR A 470 -8.37 26.35 1.35
C THR A 470 -7.59 25.29 0.56
N SER A 471 -6.82 25.69 -0.46
CA SER A 471 -5.91 24.80 -1.20
C SER A 471 -4.99 24.03 -0.23
N ARG A 472 -4.34 24.73 0.71
CA ARG A 472 -3.49 24.10 1.72
C ARG A 472 -4.27 23.15 2.63
N GLN A 473 -5.47 23.51 3.07
CA GLN A 473 -6.29 22.68 3.96
C GLN A 473 -6.80 21.41 3.24
N ILE A 474 -7.12 21.48 1.95
CA ILE A 474 -7.48 20.31 1.13
C ILE A 474 -6.29 19.34 1.02
N GLN A 475 -5.07 19.82 0.78
CA GLN A 475 -3.87 18.97 0.76
C GLN A 475 -3.61 18.27 2.10
N VAL A 476 -3.85 18.98 3.22
CA VAL A 476 -3.75 18.43 4.59
C VAL A 476 -4.83 17.36 4.85
N LEU A 477 -6.09 17.61 4.47
CA LEU A 477 -7.17 16.63 4.55
C LEU A 477 -6.88 15.40 3.68
N GLY A 478 -6.39 15.60 2.46
CA GLY A 478 -6.02 14.52 1.52
C GLY A 478 -4.83 13.67 1.98
N LEU A 479 -3.93 14.20 2.81
CA LEU A 479 -2.91 13.38 3.48
C LEU A 479 -3.53 12.53 4.60
N ALA A 480 -4.33 13.14 5.49
CA ALA A 480 -4.99 12.43 6.59
C ALA A 480 -5.96 11.33 6.10
N HIS A 481 -6.67 11.58 5.00
CA HIS A 481 -7.56 10.62 4.34
C HIS A 481 -6.79 9.44 3.74
N ARG A 482 -5.68 9.68 3.02
CA ARG A 482 -4.82 8.60 2.50
C ARG A 482 -4.22 7.75 3.63
N GLY A 483 -3.87 8.36 4.77
CA GLY A 483 -3.49 7.62 5.97
C GLY A 483 -4.61 6.70 6.47
N ALA A 484 -5.81 7.26 6.68
CA ALA A 484 -6.98 6.49 7.11
C ALA A 484 -7.41 5.37 6.12
N GLN A 485 -7.13 5.54 4.83
CA GLN A 485 -7.33 4.51 3.80
C GLN A 485 -6.27 3.40 3.87
N ALA A 486 -5.00 3.73 4.07
CA ALA A 486 -3.91 2.75 4.20
C ALA A 486 -4.10 1.88 5.46
N ASP A 487 -4.53 2.49 6.55
CA ASP A 487 -4.87 1.84 7.83
C ASP A 487 -6.09 0.89 7.74
N LEU A 488 -6.97 1.08 6.74
CA LEU A 488 -8.33 0.54 6.75
C LEU A 488 -8.41 -0.99 6.79
N GLU A 489 -7.58 -1.69 6.01
CA GLU A 489 -7.57 -3.16 5.99
C GLU A 489 -7.02 -3.74 7.30
N PHE A 490 -6.06 -3.08 7.92
CA PHE A 490 -5.49 -3.47 9.21
C PHE A 490 -6.50 -3.25 10.34
N PHE A 491 -7.20 -2.12 10.35
CA PHE A 491 -8.22 -1.81 11.35
C PHE A 491 -9.43 -2.76 11.22
N PHE A 492 -9.78 -3.20 10.00
CA PHE A 492 -10.80 -4.23 9.79
C PHE A 492 -10.39 -5.61 10.34
N LYS A 493 -9.14 -6.04 10.10
CA LYS A 493 -8.59 -7.31 10.63
C LYS A 493 -8.53 -7.32 12.16
N GLU A 494 -8.03 -6.24 12.76
CA GLU A 494 -8.06 -6.06 14.22
C GLU A 494 -9.47 -5.82 14.79
N GLY A 495 -10.48 -5.60 13.95
CA GLY A 495 -11.88 -5.43 14.36
C GLY A 495 -12.14 -4.11 15.08
N ARG A 496 -11.38 -3.07 14.72
CA ARG A 496 -11.40 -1.71 15.29
C ARG A 496 -11.67 -0.64 14.24
N LEU A 497 -12.69 -0.83 13.41
CA LEU A 497 -13.14 0.21 12.49
C LEU A 497 -13.84 1.34 13.27
N ALA A 498 -13.73 2.57 12.80
CA ALA A 498 -14.45 3.70 13.39
C ALA A 498 -15.90 3.71 12.91
N ASP A 499 -16.85 3.98 13.78
CA ASP A 499 -18.26 4.19 13.41
C ASP A 499 -18.45 5.43 12.50
N ASN A 500 -17.52 6.38 12.53
CA ASN A 500 -17.54 7.65 11.80
C ASN A 500 -16.15 7.96 11.22
N LEU A 501 -15.91 7.52 9.98
CA LEU A 501 -14.65 7.74 9.25
C LEU A 501 -14.36 9.24 8.99
N PRO A 502 -15.34 10.10 8.64
CA PRO A 502 -15.10 11.53 8.52
C PRO A 502 -14.52 12.17 9.78
N ARG A 503 -15.02 11.81 10.98
CA ARG A 503 -14.45 12.28 12.25
C ARG A 503 -13.04 11.74 12.49
N LEU A 504 -12.75 10.49 12.11
CA LEU A 504 -11.41 9.91 12.23
C LEU A 504 -10.39 10.69 11.38
N ILE A 505 -10.72 10.98 10.11
CA ILE A 505 -9.87 11.77 9.21
C ILE A 505 -9.57 13.15 9.82
N LEU A 506 -10.58 13.82 10.36
CA LEU A 506 -10.45 15.15 10.99
C LEU A 506 -9.65 15.14 12.30
N ALA A 507 -9.62 14.00 13.01
CA ALA A 507 -8.73 13.80 14.15
C ALA A 507 -7.29 13.55 13.69
N ASN A 508 -7.09 12.69 12.68
CA ASN A 508 -5.77 12.37 12.12
C ASN A 508 -5.03 13.62 11.62
N VAL A 509 -5.74 14.63 11.09
CA VAL A 509 -5.16 15.95 10.73
C VAL A 509 -4.38 16.59 11.89
N ARG A 510 -4.83 16.43 13.14
CA ARG A 510 -4.16 16.97 14.34
C ARG A 510 -2.92 16.18 14.77
N GLN A 511 -2.76 14.97 14.24
CA GLN A 511 -1.70 14.02 14.57
C GLN A 511 -0.62 13.96 13.46
N LEU A 512 -0.79 14.71 12.36
CA LEU A 512 0.22 14.82 11.30
C LEU A 512 1.52 15.44 11.84
N PRO A 513 2.70 14.85 11.54
CA PRO A 513 3.99 15.38 11.97
C PRO A 513 4.35 16.69 11.24
N ALA A 514 5.21 17.50 11.86
CA ALA A 514 5.56 18.83 11.32
C ALA A 514 6.21 18.72 9.94
N GLU A 515 7.06 17.72 9.76
CA GLU A 515 7.78 17.37 8.54
C GLU A 515 6.83 17.05 7.38
N ALA A 516 5.65 16.48 7.66
CA ALA A 516 4.63 16.23 6.64
C ALA A 516 3.88 17.52 6.23
N LEU A 517 3.69 18.45 7.18
CA LEU A 517 3.13 19.77 6.89
C LEU A 517 4.13 20.65 6.12
N GLU A 518 5.43 20.52 6.40
CA GLU A 518 6.51 21.14 5.63
C GLU A 518 6.61 20.57 4.23
N PHE A 519 6.54 19.24 4.07
CA PHE A 519 6.48 18.58 2.76
C PHE A 519 5.27 19.07 1.93
N ILE A 520 4.09 19.26 2.53
CA ILE A 520 2.94 19.88 1.83
C ILE A 520 3.28 21.32 1.41
N ASN A 521 3.80 22.14 2.32
CA ASN A 521 4.16 23.53 2.02
C ASN A 521 5.19 23.63 0.88
N ASP A 522 6.18 22.73 0.84
CA ASP A 522 7.26 22.76 -0.14
C ASP A 522 6.85 22.16 -1.49
N ASN A 523 5.94 21.19 -1.53
CA ASN A 523 5.31 20.78 -2.79
C ASN A 523 4.48 21.92 -3.39
N ILE A 524 3.71 22.65 -2.56
CA ILE A 524 2.93 23.82 -3.00
C ILE A 524 3.86 24.91 -3.56
N LYS A 525 5.01 25.21 -2.93
CA LYS A 525 5.97 26.22 -3.44
C LYS A 525 6.72 25.77 -4.70
N ASN A 526 7.23 24.54 -4.71
CA ASN A 526 8.21 24.08 -5.71
C ASN A 526 7.59 23.40 -6.93
N GLY A 527 6.31 23.00 -6.87
CA GLY A 527 5.58 22.39 -7.97
C GLY A 527 5.60 23.24 -9.24
N LYS A 528 5.49 22.63 -10.42
CA LYS A 528 5.54 23.33 -11.71
C LYS A 528 4.44 22.77 -12.61
N THR A 529 3.72 23.64 -13.29
CA THR A 529 2.77 23.24 -14.32
C THR A 529 3.52 22.84 -15.59
N GLU A 530 3.40 21.59 -16.04
CA GLU A 530 3.95 21.07 -17.29
C GLU A 530 2.96 21.18 -18.47
N LEU A 531 3.47 20.99 -19.69
CA LEU A 531 2.70 21.12 -20.93
C LEU A 531 1.56 20.07 -21.07
N PHE A 532 1.65 18.95 -20.35
CA PHE A 532 0.70 17.84 -20.43
C PHE A 532 -0.24 17.75 -19.22
N ASP A 533 -0.08 18.63 -18.22
CA ASP A 533 -0.91 18.60 -17.01
C ASP A 533 -2.33 19.08 -17.31
N THR A 534 -3.34 18.37 -16.79
CA THR A 534 -4.75 18.75 -16.97
C THR A 534 -5.25 19.76 -15.94
N HIS A 535 -4.48 20.01 -14.87
CA HIS A 535 -4.72 21.03 -13.85
C HIS A 535 -3.39 21.78 -13.59
N PRO A 536 -3.39 23.10 -13.33
CA PRO A 536 -2.17 23.80 -12.96
C PRO A 536 -1.71 23.42 -11.55
N CYS A 537 -0.42 23.59 -11.24
CA CYS A 537 0.08 23.32 -9.89
C CYS A 537 -0.45 24.36 -8.88
N ASP A 538 -0.55 23.98 -7.60
CA ASP A 538 -1.14 24.82 -6.56
C ASP A 538 -0.45 26.20 -6.44
N ARG A 539 0.88 26.33 -6.65
CA ARG A 539 1.55 27.64 -6.70
C ARG A 539 0.89 28.56 -7.72
N ASP A 540 0.71 28.06 -8.94
CA ASP A 540 0.32 28.89 -10.07
C ASP A 540 -1.18 29.26 -9.94
N ARG A 541 -2.00 28.34 -9.39
CA ARG A 541 -3.39 28.59 -8.96
C ARG A 541 -3.48 29.65 -7.87
N ILE A 542 -2.75 29.48 -6.76
CA ILE A 542 -2.68 30.45 -5.65
C ILE A 542 -2.22 31.83 -6.16
N THR A 543 -1.22 31.86 -7.04
CA THR A 543 -0.72 33.09 -7.67
C THR A 543 -1.82 33.76 -8.53
N SER A 544 -2.63 32.98 -9.25
CA SER A 544 -3.78 33.50 -10.00
C SER A 544 -4.86 34.06 -9.07
N ALA A 545 -5.22 33.33 -8.02
CA ALA A 545 -6.20 33.78 -7.02
C ALA A 545 -5.77 35.07 -6.30
N TRP A 546 -4.47 35.24 -5.99
CA TRP A 546 -3.93 36.48 -5.42
C TRP A 546 -4.00 37.67 -6.39
N GLN A 547 -3.91 37.46 -7.71
CA GLN A 547 -4.04 38.54 -8.71
C GLN A 547 -5.45 39.13 -8.79
N GLU A 548 -6.49 38.37 -8.42
CA GLU A 548 -7.87 38.87 -8.37
C GLU A 548 -8.12 39.86 -7.22
N GLN A 549 -7.25 39.88 -6.20
CA GLN A 549 -7.33 40.76 -5.01
C GLN A 549 -8.71 40.83 -4.35
N ALA A 550 -9.47 39.74 -4.41
CA ALA A 550 -10.88 39.71 -4.07
C ALA A 550 -11.11 39.59 -2.55
N PRO A 551 -11.98 40.43 -1.95
CA PRO A 551 -12.20 40.47 -0.50
C PRO A 551 -13.25 39.45 0.02
N GLY A 552 -13.74 38.58 -0.86
CA GLY A 552 -14.87 37.66 -0.64
C GLY A 552 -16.23 38.38 -0.61
N VAL A 553 -17.26 37.78 -1.24
CA VAL A 553 -18.66 38.20 -1.06
C VAL A 553 -19.43 37.30 -0.08
N TYR A 554 -18.83 36.22 0.40
CA TYR A 554 -19.31 35.46 1.54
C TYR A 554 -18.30 35.55 2.70
N ARG A 555 -18.79 35.59 3.95
CA ARG A 555 -17.97 35.47 5.17
C ARG A 555 -18.63 34.58 6.21
N GLY A 556 -17.89 33.62 6.75
CA GLY A 556 -18.42 32.64 7.70
C GLY A 556 -17.37 31.74 8.33
N SER A 557 -17.10 31.95 9.62
CA SER A 557 -16.06 31.24 10.38
C SER A 557 -16.53 29.95 11.07
N LEU A 558 -17.83 29.62 11.04
CA LEU A 558 -18.32 28.32 11.51
C LEU A 558 -17.82 27.19 10.59
N PRO A 559 -17.65 25.94 11.07
CA PRO A 559 -17.41 24.78 10.22
C PRO A 559 -18.56 24.54 9.24
N ALA A 560 -18.29 24.08 8.02
CA ALA A 560 -19.35 23.84 7.02
C ALA A 560 -20.26 22.64 7.36
N SER A 561 -19.87 21.80 8.33
CA SER A 561 -20.73 20.75 8.90
C SER A 561 -22.02 21.29 9.54
N VAL A 562 -22.11 22.59 9.90
CA VAL A 562 -23.36 23.19 10.42
C VAL A 562 -24.46 23.37 9.38
N LEU A 563 -24.19 23.09 8.09
CA LEU A 563 -25.20 23.10 7.03
C LEU A 563 -26.12 21.86 7.06
N PHE A 564 -25.63 20.76 7.65
CA PHE A 564 -26.31 19.46 7.71
C PHE A 564 -27.12 19.36 9.01
N THR A 565 -28.32 18.77 8.95
CA THR A 565 -29.21 18.74 10.13
C THR A 565 -28.69 17.84 11.26
N ASP A 566 -28.04 16.73 10.90
CA ASP A 566 -27.24 15.91 11.83
C ASP A 566 -26.03 15.33 11.07
N TYR A 567 -24.95 16.11 11.05
CA TYR A 567 -23.70 15.73 10.39
C TYR A 567 -23.11 14.41 10.91
N ASP A 568 -23.21 14.12 12.22
CA ASP A 568 -22.54 12.95 12.81
C ASP A 568 -23.33 11.66 12.62
N THR A 569 -24.65 11.70 12.67
CA THR A 569 -25.49 10.55 12.26
C THR A 569 -25.36 10.30 10.76
N LEU A 570 -25.32 11.36 9.92
CA LEU A 570 -25.10 11.21 8.49
C LEU A 570 -23.72 10.61 8.19
N ALA A 571 -22.66 11.09 8.82
CA ALA A 571 -21.31 10.56 8.68
C ALA A 571 -21.20 9.09 9.12
N ARG A 572 -21.91 8.67 10.18
CA ARG A 572 -22.02 7.26 10.59
C ARG A 572 -22.70 6.38 9.52
N ILE A 573 -23.79 6.85 8.93
CA ILE A 573 -24.52 6.14 7.86
C ILE A 573 -23.62 5.96 6.63
N VAL A 574 -23.00 7.04 6.16
CA VAL A 574 -22.13 7.01 4.97
C VAL A 574 -20.85 6.20 5.22
N THR A 575 -20.33 6.20 6.46
CA THR A 575 -19.22 5.30 6.87
C THR A 575 -19.61 3.83 6.75
N TRP A 576 -20.81 3.45 7.21
CA TRP A 576 -21.32 2.09 7.04
C TRP A 576 -21.40 1.68 5.56
N ASP A 577 -21.99 2.54 4.71
CA ASP A 577 -22.15 2.24 3.29
C ASP A 577 -20.80 2.14 2.55
N TYR A 578 -19.85 3.01 2.87
CA TYR A 578 -18.48 2.99 2.34
C TYR A 578 -17.74 1.69 2.71
N TYR A 579 -17.79 1.30 3.98
CA TYR A 579 -17.19 0.03 4.42
C TYR A 579 -17.91 -1.20 3.85
N PHE A 580 -19.23 -1.13 3.62
CA PHE A 580 -19.99 -2.22 3.03
C PHE A 580 -19.68 -2.43 1.54
N ASP A 581 -19.41 -1.37 0.77
CA ASP A 581 -18.95 -1.49 -0.62
C ASP A 581 -17.55 -2.15 -0.71
N ILE A 582 -16.67 -1.88 0.26
CA ILE A 582 -15.30 -2.44 0.33
C ILE A 582 -15.28 -3.90 0.84
N PHE A 583 -15.96 -4.18 1.95
CA PHE A 583 -15.86 -5.48 2.65
C PHE A 583 -17.03 -6.44 2.39
N GLY A 584 -18.16 -5.93 1.88
CA GLY A 584 -19.39 -6.70 1.61
C GLY A 584 -19.92 -7.42 2.85
N ASP A 585 -20.46 -8.63 2.64
CA ASP A 585 -21.05 -9.49 3.67
C ASP A 585 -20.07 -9.93 4.80
N LYS A 586 -18.79 -9.55 4.72
CA LYS A 586 -17.82 -9.76 5.80
C LYS A 586 -17.92 -8.71 6.92
N LEU A 587 -18.47 -7.52 6.63
CA LEU A 587 -18.59 -6.42 7.59
C LEU A 587 -19.67 -6.73 8.64
N LYS A 588 -19.31 -6.63 9.91
CA LYS A 588 -20.22 -6.79 11.05
C LYS A 588 -20.29 -5.52 11.89
N ARG A 589 -21.45 -5.25 12.50
CA ARG A 589 -21.66 -4.03 13.31
C ARG A 589 -20.81 -4.01 14.58
N GLU A 590 -20.47 -5.18 15.09
CA GLU A 590 -19.66 -5.37 16.30
C GLU A 590 -18.16 -5.05 16.07
N GLN A 591 -17.74 -4.82 14.82
CA GLN A 591 -16.39 -4.37 14.47
C GLN A 591 -16.27 -2.83 14.41
N LEU A 592 -17.37 -2.10 14.63
CA LEU A 592 -17.41 -0.63 14.60
C LEU A 592 -17.43 -0.09 16.02
N HIS A 593 -16.48 0.79 16.32
CA HIS A 593 -16.28 1.40 17.64
C HIS A 593 -16.53 2.90 17.56
N PRO A 594 -17.02 3.55 18.63
CA PRO A 594 -17.19 4.99 18.67
C PRO A 594 -15.87 5.70 18.36
N VAL A 595 -15.85 6.54 17.32
CA VAL A 595 -14.66 7.27 16.86
C VAL A 595 -13.99 8.04 17.99
N GLU A 596 -14.75 8.54 18.95
CA GLU A 596 -14.26 9.27 20.12
C GLU A 596 -13.31 8.40 20.96
N GLN A 597 -13.63 7.11 21.15
CA GLN A 597 -12.77 6.15 21.86
C GLN A 597 -11.51 5.81 21.06
N MET A 598 -11.59 5.78 19.73
CA MET A 598 -10.42 5.56 18.86
C MET A 598 -9.48 6.76 18.84
N VAL A 599 -10.01 7.99 18.82
CA VAL A 599 -9.23 9.22 18.89
C VAL A 599 -8.55 9.33 20.26
N GLU A 600 -9.27 9.09 21.36
CA GLU A 600 -8.65 8.98 22.69
C GLU A 600 -7.56 7.90 22.76
N ARG A 601 -7.77 6.74 22.14
CA ARG A 601 -6.76 5.67 22.07
C ARG A 601 -5.52 6.12 21.30
N SER A 602 -5.69 6.81 20.17
CA SER A 602 -4.59 7.35 19.36
C SER A 602 -3.83 8.46 20.11
N ASP A 603 -4.53 9.41 20.73
CA ASP A 603 -3.88 10.48 21.52
C ASP A 603 -3.11 9.90 22.73
N ARG A 604 -3.64 8.87 23.39
CA ARG A 604 -2.92 8.11 24.43
C ARG A 604 -1.70 7.39 23.87
N GLU A 605 -1.76 6.83 22.66
CA GLU A 605 -0.63 6.11 22.05
C GLU A 605 0.44 7.06 21.47
N MET A 606 0.06 8.24 20.99
CA MET A 606 1.00 9.35 20.71
C MET A 606 1.66 9.88 21.99
N ALA A 607 0.91 9.98 23.10
CA ALA A 607 1.47 10.35 24.39
C ALA A 607 2.44 9.27 24.94
N VAL A 608 2.14 7.99 24.72
CA VAL A 608 3.06 6.87 24.99
C VAL A 608 4.34 7.01 24.16
N SER A 609 4.25 7.32 22.86
CA SER A 609 5.41 7.51 21.99
C SER A 609 6.32 8.65 22.48
N LYS A 610 5.75 9.83 22.74
CA LYS A 610 6.50 10.98 23.30
C LYS A 610 7.08 10.68 24.69
N SER A 611 6.42 9.84 25.48
CA SER A 611 6.93 9.39 26.78
C SER A 611 8.05 8.35 26.65
N LEU A 612 8.09 7.55 25.58
CA LEU A 612 9.12 6.56 25.31
C LEU A 612 10.45 7.23 24.99
N ASP A 613 10.46 8.21 24.07
CA ASP A 613 11.67 8.98 23.74
C ASP A 613 12.21 9.72 24.97
N HIS A 614 11.34 10.38 25.75
CA HIS A 614 11.72 11.05 26.99
C HIS A 614 12.25 10.06 28.05
N PHE A 615 11.66 8.89 28.19
CA PHE A 615 12.15 7.85 29.12
C PHE A 615 13.54 7.33 28.71
N TYR A 616 13.79 7.18 27.41
CA TYR A 616 15.06 6.79 26.81
C TYR A 616 16.04 7.97 26.62
N LEU A 617 15.72 9.18 27.07
CA LEU A 617 16.56 10.38 26.88
C LEU A 617 16.94 10.58 25.40
N ASP A 618 15.95 10.64 24.52
CA ASP A 618 16.07 10.83 23.06
C ASP A 618 16.96 9.78 22.36
N ALA A 619 17.11 8.60 22.98
CA ALA A 619 17.96 7.51 22.50
C ALA A 619 17.20 6.19 22.31
N PHE A 620 15.88 6.24 22.06
CA PHE A 620 15.13 5.04 21.72
C PHE A 620 15.56 4.46 20.36
N SER A 621 15.45 3.14 20.22
CA SER A 621 15.69 2.44 18.96
C SER A 621 14.89 1.13 18.92
N PRO A 622 14.01 0.91 17.92
CA PRO A 622 13.31 -0.37 17.77
C PRO A 622 14.27 -1.52 17.43
N LEU A 623 15.47 -1.21 16.94
CA LEU A 623 16.55 -2.16 16.65
C LEU A 623 17.34 -2.58 17.91
N ARG A 624 16.90 -2.21 19.13
CA ARG A 624 17.55 -2.64 20.39
C ARG A 624 16.51 -3.24 21.36
N PRO A 625 16.82 -4.38 22.03
CA PRO A 625 15.91 -5.05 22.94
C PRO A 625 15.89 -4.40 24.34
N LEU A 626 14.73 -4.36 24.99
CA LEU A 626 14.60 -4.03 26.41
C LEU A 626 15.05 -5.22 27.26
N LEU A 627 16.28 -5.15 27.78
CA LEU A 627 16.90 -6.20 28.57
C LEU A 627 16.44 -6.17 30.03
N LEU A 628 15.30 -6.80 30.33
CA LEU A 628 14.82 -6.93 31.71
C LEU A 628 15.71 -7.90 32.52
N PRO A 629 16.04 -7.59 33.80
CA PRO A 629 16.88 -8.42 34.65
C PRO A 629 16.19 -9.72 35.11
N ALA A 630 14.85 -9.74 35.15
CA ALA A 630 14.04 -10.93 35.27
C ALA A 630 12.69 -10.72 34.56
N TYR A 631 12.16 -11.80 33.99
CA TYR A 631 10.95 -11.77 33.15
C TYR A 631 9.63 -12.00 33.92
N THR A 632 9.72 -12.36 35.20
CA THR A 632 8.60 -12.51 36.12
C THR A 632 8.71 -11.46 37.21
N ILE A 633 7.66 -10.65 37.42
CA ILE A 633 7.63 -9.68 38.52
C ILE A 633 7.09 -10.36 39.79
N THR A 634 7.96 -10.55 40.78
CA THR A 634 7.54 -10.93 42.14
C THR A 634 7.29 -9.68 42.99
N PRO A 635 6.16 -9.58 43.72
CA PRO A 635 5.93 -8.48 44.65
C PRO A 635 6.98 -8.48 45.78
N THR A 636 7.67 -7.34 45.98
CA THR A 636 8.67 -7.19 47.04
C THR A 636 8.02 -6.79 48.38
N THR A 637 8.56 -7.30 49.48
CA THR A 637 8.33 -6.76 50.83
C THR A 637 9.25 -5.58 51.14
N ASP A 638 10.48 -5.56 50.62
CA ASP A 638 11.43 -4.44 50.72
C ASP A 638 11.22 -3.42 49.59
N GLY A 639 10.19 -2.58 49.75
CA GLY A 639 9.94 -1.45 48.85
C GLY A 639 11.03 -0.37 48.90
N ASP A 640 11.74 -0.23 50.03
CA ASP A 640 12.76 0.82 50.19
C ASP A 640 14.08 0.42 49.51
N GLY A 641 14.43 -0.87 49.50
CA GLY A 641 15.51 -1.44 48.70
C GLY A 641 15.25 -1.33 47.20
N THR A 642 14.05 -1.72 46.74
CA THR A 642 13.71 -1.54 45.32
C THR A 642 13.64 -0.06 44.91
N LYS A 643 13.25 0.86 45.81
CA LYS A 643 13.36 2.31 45.56
C LYS A 643 14.82 2.76 45.42
N ARG A 644 15.74 2.27 46.26
CA ARG A 644 17.19 2.55 46.10
C ARG A 644 17.71 2.04 44.76
N GLN A 645 17.29 0.84 44.34
CA GLN A 645 17.67 0.25 43.06
C GLN A 645 17.13 1.05 41.85
N LEU A 646 15.88 1.53 41.91
CA LEU A 646 15.30 2.42 40.90
C LEU A 646 16.09 3.74 40.76
N ILE A 647 16.51 4.33 41.87
CA ILE A 647 17.34 5.55 41.88
C ILE A 647 18.74 5.27 41.31
N GLN A 648 19.36 4.15 41.69
CA GLN A 648 20.65 3.73 41.13
C GLN A 648 20.57 3.53 39.61
N ALA A 649 19.52 2.85 39.13
CA ALA A 649 19.29 2.64 37.70
C ALA A 649 19.10 3.96 36.93
N ARG A 650 18.35 4.91 37.49
CA ARG A 650 18.20 6.27 36.92
C ARG A 650 19.53 7.04 36.85
N ASN A 651 20.36 6.95 37.89
CA ASN A 651 21.66 7.62 37.91
C ASN A 651 22.64 6.99 36.91
N GLU A 652 22.66 5.66 36.81
CA GLU A 652 23.48 4.93 35.85
C GLU A 652 23.07 5.26 34.41
N GLN A 653 21.76 5.26 34.11
CA GLN A 653 21.21 5.66 32.81
C GLN A 653 21.65 7.08 32.43
N MET A 654 21.57 8.04 33.35
CA MET A 654 22.03 9.42 33.10
C MET A 654 23.53 9.46 32.80
N SER A 655 24.35 8.76 33.60
CA SER A 655 25.82 8.75 33.44
C SER A 655 26.29 8.14 32.12
N ALA A 656 25.56 7.14 31.61
CA ALA A 656 25.89 6.43 30.37
C ALA A 656 25.27 7.07 29.11
N CYS A 657 24.39 8.07 29.25
CA CYS A 657 23.54 8.58 28.16
C CYS A 657 24.32 9.11 26.95
N LEU A 658 25.36 9.92 27.16
CA LEU A 658 26.15 10.51 26.05
C LEU A 658 26.94 9.43 25.29
N THR A 659 27.61 8.54 26.00
CA THR A 659 28.31 7.37 25.41
C THR A 659 27.33 6.48 24.64
N TYR A 660 26.15 6.22 25.20
CA TYR A 660 25.12 5.42 24.53
C TYR A 660 24.61 6.08 23.26
N ARG A 661 24.34 7.40 23.23
CA ARG A 661 23.92 8.10 22.00
C ARG A 661 24.99 8.05 20.91
N GLN A 662 26.26 8.24 21.27
CA GLN A 662 27.38 8.14 20.32
C GLN A 662 27.53 6.72 19.78
N ALA A 663 27.47 5.71 20.65
CA ALA A 663 27.49 4.30 20.26
C ALA A 663 26.26 3.94 19.41
N LEU A 664 25.06 4.45 19.71
CA LEU A 664 23.85 4.20 18.92
C LEU A 664 23.92 4.85 17.52
N LYS A 665 24.54 6.04 17.38
CA LYS A 665 24.85 6.67 16.07
C LYS A 665 25.77 5.75 15.25
N HIS A 666 26.81 5.19 15.87
CA HIS A 666 27.75 4.26 15.23
C HIS A 666 27.11 2.90 14.90
N PHE A 667 26.31 2.33 15.81
CA PHE A 667 25.55 1.08 15.63
C PHE A 667 24.66 1.15 14.39
N LYS A 668 23.93 2.26 14.17
CA LYS A 668 23.09 2.45 12.98
C LYS A 668 23.92 2.41 11.69
N THR A 669 25.14 2.92 11.69
CA THR A 669 26.08 2.82 10.55
C THR A 669 26.58 1.38 10.36
N ILE A 670 27.01 0.72 11.43
CA ILE A 670 27.50 -0.67 11.37
C ILE A 670 26.40 -1.61 10.86
N ASP A 671 25.19 -1.50 11.39
CA ASP A 671 24.03 -2.30 11.00
C ASP A 671 23.69 -2.16 9.51
N LYS A 672 23.70 -0.92 8.99
CA LYS A 672 23.57 -0.63 7.56
C LYS A 672 24.68 -1.27 6.73
N ASN A 673 25.93 -1.09 7.14
CA ASN A 673 27.12 -1.62 6.46
C ASN A 673 27.11 -3.16 6.40
N LEU A 674 26.66 -3.83 7.46
CA LEU A 674 26.49 -5.28 7.52
C LEU A 674 25.43 -5.77 6.52
N VAL A 675 24.33 -5.02 6.37
CA VAL A 675 23.26 -5.31 5.41
C VAL A 675 23.72 -5.07 3.96
N GLU A 676 24.42 -3.96 3.66
CA GLU A 676 24.97 -3.72 2.32
C GLU A 676 25.94 -4.82 1.88
N ALA A 677 26.87 -5.20 2.75
CA ALA A 677 27.80 -6.29 2.47
C ALA A 677 27.06 -7.64 2.29
N ALA A 678 26.07 -7.93 3.15
CA ALA A 678 25.23 -9.13 3.03
C ALA A 678 24.43 -9.19 1.72
N ARG A 679 23.98 -8.04 1.19
CA ARG A 679 23.31 -7.93 -0.11
C ARG A 679 24.30 -8.19 -1.26
N ALA A 680 25.47 -7.54 -1.23
CA ALA A 680 26.48 -7.64 -2.29
C ALA A 680 27.08 -9.06 -2.42
N MET A 681 27.41 -9.70 -1.29
CA MET A 681 27.92 -11.08 -1.27
C MET A 681 27.04 -12.06 -2.04
N VAL A 682 25.72 -11.99 -1.82
CA VAL A 682 24.78 -12.97 -2.36
C VAL A 682 24.55 -12.77 -3.86
N ILE A 683 24.58 -11.53 -4.36
CA ILE A 683 24.57 -11.24 -5.80
C ILE A 683 25.80 -11.85 -6.49
N TYR A 684 26.99 -11.70 -5.90
CA TYR A 684 28.20 -12.35 -6.41
C TYR A 684 28.15 -13.89 -6.33
N GLN A 685 27.56 -14.47 -5.27
CA GLN A 685 27.37 -15.92 -5.15
C GLN A 685 26.41 -16.49 -6.21
N ALA A 686 25.51 -15.66 -6.76
CA ALA A 686 24.65 -16.00 -7.89
C ALA A 686 25.33 -15.84 -9.27
N SER A 687 26.63 -15.57 -9.32
CA SER A 687 27.38 -15.23 -10.54
C SER A 687 26.81 -14.01 -11.28
N ALA A 688 26.22 -13.07 -10.54
CA ALA A 688 25.73 -11.79 -11.04
C ALA A 688 26.62 -10.62 -10.57
N VAL A 689 26.46 -9.46 -11.19
CA VAL A 689 27.20 -8.23 -10.84
C VAL A 689 26.24 -7.27 -10.11
N PRO A 690 26.61 -6.74 -8.93
CA PRO A 690 25.81 -5.73 -8.24
C PRO A 690 25.67 -4.45 -9.07
N ASP A 691 24.51 -3.82 -9.03
CA ASP A 691 24.29 -2.50 -9.63
C ASP A 691 24.88 -1.41 -8.71
N PRO A 692 25.88 -0.63 -9.16
CA PRO A 692 26.49 0.42 -8.33
C PRO A 692 25.51 1.49 -7.83
N GLN A 693 24.32 1.62 -8.42
CA GLN A 693 23.31 2.59 -7.97
C GLN A 693 22.49 2.10 -6.76
N GLN A 694 22.65 0.84 -6.34
CA GLN A 694 21.87 0.21 -5.26
C GLN A 694 22.64 0.05 -3.94
N PHE A 695 23.88 0.54 -3.87
CA PHE A 695 24.78 0.42 -2.71
C PHE A 695 25.51 1.74 -2.48
N GLU A 696 25.67 2.16 -1.23
CA GLU A 696 26.54 3.29 -0.90
C GLU A 696 28.02 2.88 -0.93
N HIS A 697 28.33 1.64 -0.54
CA HIS A 697 29.66 1.05 -0.73
C HIS A 697 29.66 -0.01 -1.84
N TYR A 698 30.33 0.30 -2.96
CA TYR A 698 30.52 -0.68 -4.05
C TYR A 698 31.68 -1.63 -3.76
N PHE A 699 31.36 -2.92 -3.61
CA PHE A 699 32.33 -4.01 -3.50
C PHE A 699 32.66 -4.56 -4.88
N ASN A 700 33.90 -4.98 -5.11
CA ASN A 700 34.37 -5.58 -6.38
C ASN A 700 34.27 -7.11 -6.39
N SER A 701 34.05 -7.75 -5.24
CA SER A 701 33.92 -9.21 -5.12
C SER A 701 33.18 -9.66 -3.86
N SER A 702 32.66 -10.90 -3.84
CA SER A 702 32.11 -11.52 -2.62
C SER A 702 33.14 -11.64 -1.50
N ARG A 703 34.44 -11.71 -1.82
CA ARG A 703 35.51 -11.81 -0.81
C ARG A 703 35.72 -10.47 -0.11
N GLU A 704 35.80 -9.38 -0.86
CA GLU A 704 35.92 -8.02 -0.32
C GLU A 704 34.72 -7.65 0.54
N ALA A 705 33.50 -7.99 0.09
CA ALA A 705 32.28 -7.82 0.87
C ALA A 705 32.28 -8.65 2.16
N TYR A 706 32.76 -9.90 2.14
CA TYR A 706 32.94 -10.72 3.34
C TYR A 706 33.99 -10.15 4.30
N GLU A 707 35.16 -9.76 3.80
CA GLU A 707 36.22 -9.17 4.63
C GLU A 707 35.81 -7.83 5.26
N PHE A 708 34.98 -7.04 4.57
CA PHE A 708 34.35 -5.84 5.13
C PHE A 708 33.27 -6.19 6.17
N GLN A 709 32.36 -7.13 5.87
CA GLN A 709 31.34 -7.60 6.81
C GLN A 709 31.98 -8.10 8.12
N TYR A 710 33.07 -8.86 8.04
CA TYR A 710 33.79 -9.39 9.19
C TYR A 710 34.37 -8.27 10.07
N ARG A 711 34.99 -7.22 9.49
CA ARG A 711 35.44 -6.03 10.24
C ARG A 711 34.28 -5.34 10.96
N GLN A 712 33.16 -5.15 10.26
CA GLN A 712 31.97 -4.53 10.83
C GLN A 712 31.33 -5.39 11.94
N GLN A 713 31.45 -6.72 11.91
CA GLN A 713 31.06 -7.60 13.02
C GLN A 713 31.96 -7.42 14.26
N GLN A 714 33.27 -7.22 14.08
CA GLN A 714 34.19 -6.93 15.19
C GLN A 714 33.92 -5.56 15.82
N GLU A 715 33.64 -4.55 14.99
CA GLU A 715 33.20 -3.22 15.46
C GLU A 715 31.85 -3.30 16.21
N LEU A 716 30.91 -4.13 15.74
CA LEU A 716 29.60 -4.33 16.38
C LEU A 716 29.72 -4.85 17.83
N VAL A 717 30.62 -5.79 18.10
CA VAL A 717 30.86 -6.31 19.46
C VAL A 717 31.35 -5.19 20.38
N THR A 718 32.32 -4.39 19.93
CA THR A 718 32.86 -3.25 20.67
C THR A 718 31.78 -2.20 20.92
N CYS A 719 30.98 -1.88 19.90
CA CYS A 719 29.87 -0.93 19.97
C CYS A 719 28.78 -1.38 20.97
N CYS A 720 28.39 -2.66 20.95
CA CYS A 720 27.46 -3.23 21.92
C CYS A 720 27.98 -3.14 23.37
N GLY A 721 29.28 -3.33 23.59
CA GLY A 721 29.90 -3.18 24.92
C GLY A 721 29.78 -1.76 25.48
N LEU A 722 29.93 -0.73 24.63
CA LEU A 722 29.70 0.67 25.01
C LEU A 722 28.22 0.96 25.33
N MET A 723 27.29 0.25 24.68
CA MET A 723 25.85 0.43 24.86
C MET A 723 25.31 -0.26 26.13
N GLN A 724 25.90 -1.38 26.54
CA GLN A 724 25.37 -2.31 27.55
C GLN A 724 24.98 -1.66 28.89
N ARG A 725 25.78 -0.70 29.40
CA ARG A 725 25.51 -0.02 30.68
C ARG A 725 24.15 0.69 30.70
N PHE A 726 23.84 1.42 29.64
CA PHE A 726 22.59 2.18 29.51
C PHE A 726 21.39 1.26 29.33
N GLU A 727 21.52 0.21 28.51
CA GLU A 727 20.45 -0.76 28.28
C GLU A 727 20.11 -1.57 29.55
N THR A 728 21.15 -1.95 30.30
CA THR A 728 21.00 -2.62 31.61
C THR A 728 20.35 -1.68 32.64
N ALA A 729 20.71 -0.40 32.64
CA ALA A 729 20.13 0.60 33.52
C ALA A 729 18.63 0.83 33.22
N ILE A 730 18.25 0.94 31.95
CA ILE A 730 16.84 1.03 31.53
C ILE A 730 16.07 -0.24 31.93
N GLY A 731 16.65 -1.43 31.75
CA GLY A 731 16.08 -2.70 32.17
C GLY A 731 15.77 -2.74 33.67
N TRP A 732 16.73 -2.37 34.51
CA TRP A 732 16.53 -2.25 35.96
C TRP A 732 15.53 -1.16 36.34
N ARG A 733 15.53 -0.02 35.65
CA ARG A 733 14.59 1.09 35.91
C ARG A 733 13.14 0.65 35.70
N VAL A 734 12.83 0.02 34.57
CA VAL A 734 11.49 -0.53 34.28
C VAL A 734 11.13 -1.64 35.26
N TYR A 735 12.03 -2.60 35.49
CA TYR A 735 11.77 -3.73 36.40
C TYR A 735 11.51 -3.30 37.84
N SER A 736 12.37 -2.44 38.41
CA SER A 736 12.21 -1.92 39.77
C SER A 736 10.90 -1.14 39.92
N ALA A 737 10.49 -0.36 38.92
CA ALA A 737 9.22 0.34 38.94
C ALA A 737 8.00 -0.62 38.91
N LEU A 738 8.05 -1.70 38.14
CA LEU A 738 6.99 -2.72 38.11
C LEU A 738 6.90 -3.51 39.43
N VAL A 739 8.04 -3.87 40.03
CA VAL A 739 8.11 -4.49 41.37
C VAL A 739 7.54 -3.55 42.43
N LEU A 740 7.76 -2.24 42.30
CA LEU A 740 7.18 -1.22 43.18
C LEU A 740 5.67 -1.04 42.95
N LEU A 741 5.18 -1.10 41.70
CA LEU A 741 3.74 -1.09 41.40
C LEU A 741 3.00 -2.30 41.99
N ALA A 742 3.70 -3.41 42.23
CA ALA A 742 3.18 -4.57 42.95
C ALA A 742 3.18 -4.40 44.49
N ASN A 743 3.84 -3.38 45.05
CA ASN A 743 3.95 -3.18 46.49
C ASN A 743 2.78 -2.33 47.04
N THR A 744 2.12 -2.84 48.09
CA THR A 744 0.92 -2.24 48.67
C THR A 744 1.08 -0.78 49.14
N LYS A 745 2.27 -0.37 49.62
CA LYS A 745 2.54 1.02 50.04
C LYS A 745 2.57 2.00 48.86
N VAL A 746 2.89 1.52 47.66
CA VAL A 746 2.96 2.32 46.42
C VAL A 746 1.61 2.28 45.71
N GLN A 747 0.92 1.13 45.72
CA GLN A 747 -0.44 1.01 45.22
C GLN A 747 -1.41 2.01 45.87
N ALA A 748 -1.26 2.25 47.18
CA ALA A 748 -2.02 3.27 47.91
C ALA A 748 -1.79 4.73 47.45
N ARG A 749 -0.88 4.97 46.50
CA ARG A 749 -0.55 6.31 45.93
C ARG A 749 -0.89 6.44 44.45
N ILE A 750 -1.34 5.37 43.80
CA ILE A 750 -1.58 5.32 42.35
C ILE A 750 -3.00 4.80 42.13
N GLU A 751 -3.85 5.63 41.53
CA GLU A 751 -5.20 5.23 41.19
C GLU A 751 -5.20 4.05 40.20
N GLY A 752 -6.02 3.03 40.49
CA GLY A 752 -6.11 1.81 39.69
C GLY A 752 -4.85 0.92 39.70
N ALA A 753 -3.90 1.11 40.63
CA ALA A 753 -2.58 0.46 40.58
C ALA A 753 -2.59 -1.07 40.40
N ALA A 754 -3.52 -1.78 41.04
CA ALA A 754 -3.63 -3.24 40.90
C ALA A 754 -4.08 -3.66 39.48
N GLU A 755 -4.99 -2.91 38.86
CA GLU A 755 -5.40 -3.14 37.47
C GLU A 755 -4.27 -2.76 36.52
N LYS A 756 -3.62 -1.60 36.73
CA LYS A 756 -2.44 -1.17 35.95
C LYS A 756 -1.32 -2.22 36.00
N PHE A 757 -1.05 -2.78 37.18
CA PHE A 757 -0.09 -3.89 37.32
C PHE A 757 -0.51 -5.10 36.47
N GLN A 758 -1.77 -5.54 36.56
CA GLN A 758 -2.28 -6.65 35.77
C GLN A 758 -2.25 -6.38 34.25
N GLN A 759 -2.51 -5.14 33.82
CA GLN A 759 -2.41 -4.73 32.41
C GLN A 759 -0.95 -4.76 31.93
N LEU A 760 -0.01 -4.18 32.69
CA LEU A 760 1.41 -4.11 32.32
C LEU A 760 2.09 -5.48 32.36
N SER A 761 1.73 -6.37 33.29
CA SER A 761 2.26 -7.74 33.34
C SER A 761 1.93 -8.57 32.09
N LYS A 762 0.82 -8.30 31.39
CA LYS A 762 0.48 -8.96 30.11
C LYS A 762 1.44 -8.60 28.97
N LEU A 763 2.19 -7.50 29.08
CA LEU A 763 3.13 -7.03 28.06
C LEU A 763 4.49 -7.75 28.16
N LEU A 764 4.82 -8.28 29.35
CA LEU A 764 6.14 -8.85 29.65
C LEU A 764 6.48 -10.10 28.79
N PRO A 765 5.57 -11.05 28.51
CA PRO A 765 5.88 -12.18 27.64
C PRO A 765 6.33 -11.76 26.23
N VAL A 766 5.71 -10.73 25.66
CA VAL A 766 6.06 -10.19 24.33
C VAL A 766 7.45 -9.58 24.34
N VAL A 767 7.74 -8.70 25.30
CA VAL A 767 9.06 -8.06 25.46
C VAL A 767 10.14 -9.12 25.72
N THR A 768 9.84 -10.13 26.54
CA THR A 768 10.74 -11.24 26.86
C THR A 768 11.11 -12.05 25.61
N VAL A 769 10.13 -12.46 24.81
CA VAL A 769 10.40 -13.26 23.61
C VAL A 769 11.07 -12.42 22.52
N PHE A 770 10.71 -11.14 22.36
CA PHE A 770 11.42 -10.23 21.46
C PHE A 770 12.90 -10.08 21.85
N ALA A 771 13.20 -9.84 23.14
CA ALA A 771 14.57 -9.74 23.62
C ALA A 771 15.35 -11.06 23.44
N ALA A 772 14.75 -12.19 23.82
CA ALA A 772 15.38 -13.51 23.69
C ALA A 772 15.54 -14.01 22.25
N ARG A 773 14.82 -13.42 21.27
CA ARG A 773 14.85 -13.78 19.84
C ARG A 773 15.30 -12.64 18.94
N HIS A 774 15.84 -11.56 19.50
CA HIS A 774 16.20 -10.34 18.78
C HIS A 774 17.09 -10.61 17.54
N GLN A 775 18.10 -11.47 17.67
CA GLN A 775 18.95 -11.86 16.53
C GLN A 775 18.15 -12.51 15.39
N ALA A 776 17.19 -13.38 15.69
CA ALA A 776 16.35 -14.01 14.65
C ALA A 776 15.45 -13.01 13.93
N VAL A 777 15.02 -11.93 14.59
CA VAL A 777 14.30 -10.81 13.96
C VAL A 777 15.21 -10.07 12.98
N LEU A 778 16.45 -9.76 13.39
CA LEU A 778 17.46 -9.17 12.50
C LEU A 778 17.81 -10.11 11.34
N ASP A 779 17.91 -11.41 11.57
CA ASP A 779 18.23 -12.42 10.55
C ASP A 779 17.11 -12.56 9.50
N VAL A 780 15.84 -12.37 9.89
CA VAL A 780 14.70 -12.29 8.95
C VAL A 780 14.77 -11.01 8.13
N ARG A 781 14.94 -9.84 8.79
CA ARG A 781 15.11 -8.54 8.11
C ARG A 781 16.25 -8.55 7.10
N ASN A 782 17.39 -9.11 7.47
CA ASN A 782 18.57 -9.18 6.61
C ASN A 782 18.33 -10.07 5.39
N SER A 783 17.65 -11.21 5.54
CA SER A 783 17.30 -12.08 4.40
C SER A 783 16.17 -11.52 3.52
N LEU A 784 15.23 -10.75 4.07
CA LEU A 784 14.26 -10.00 3.27
C LEU A 784 14.98 -8.94 2.40
N SER A 785 15.93 -8.20 2.98
CA SER A 785 16.74 -7.21 2.24
C SER A 785 17.56 -7.85 1.11
N GLN A 786 18.10 -9.06 1.33
CA GLN A 786 18.77 -9.86 0.30
C GLN A 786 17.80 -10.27 -0.83
N ILE A 787 16.59 -10.74 -0.52
CA ILE A 787 15.58 -11.13 -1.52
C ILE A 787 15.08 -9.91 -2.31
N ASN A 788 14.83 -8.77 -1.66
CA ASN A 788 14.40 -7.55 -2.35
C ASN A 788 15.48 -7.05 -3.33
N THR A 789 16.76 -7.20 -2.97
CA THR A 789 17.90 -6.93 -3.88
C THR A 789 17.93 -7.92 -5.05
N PHE A 790 17.65 -9.20 -4.81
CA PHE A 790 17.51 -10.19 -5.89
C PHE A 790 16.37 -9.88 -6.86
N MET A 791 15.22 -9.44 -6.35
CA MET A 791 14.08 -9.06 -7.20
C MET A 791 14.43 -7.87 -8.10
N GLY A 792 15.18 -6.88 -7.60
CA GLY A 792 15.72 -5.78 -8.42
C GLY A 792 16.67 -6.23 -9.55
N HIS A 793 17.34 -7.37 -9.38
CA HIS A 793 18.24 -7.95 -10.38
C HIS A 793 17.60 -9.03 -11.29
N TYR A 794 16.31 -9.35 -11.09
CA TYR A 794 15.63 -10.48 -11.75
C TYR A 794 15.59 -10.37 -13.28
N GLU A 795 15.18 -9.21 -13.82
CA GLU A 795 15.02 -9.02 -15.28
C GLU A 795 16.34 -9.20 -16.05
N ALA A 796 17.45 -8.73 -15.47
CA ALA A 796 18.78 -8.87 -16.05
C ALA A 796 19.33 -10.32 -16.02
N ASN A 797 18.78 -11.18 -15.14
CA ASN A 797 19.30 -12.52 -14.85
C ASN A 797 18.38 -13.66 -15.30
N GLN A 798 17.36 -13.41 -16.12
CA GLN A 798 16.37 -14.43 -16.58
C GLN A 798 16.99 -15.67 -17.29
N GLN A 799 18.25 -15.64 -17.69
CA GLN A 799 18.96 -16.76 -18.32
C GLN A 799 20.08 -17.35 -17.43
N ASN A 800 20.30 -16.80 -16.23
CA ASN A 800 21.36 -17.24 -15.30
C ASN A 800 20.82 -18.31 -14.34
N GLY A 801 21.06 -19.59 -14.65
CA GLY A 801 20.61 -20.71 -13.82
C GLY A 801 21.17 -20.70 -12.38
N ALA A 802 22.36 -20.15 -12.16
CA ALA A 802 22.93 -20.02 -10.81
C ALA A 802 22.15 -18.98 -9.98
N PHE A 803 21.68 -17.90 -10.62
CA PHE A 803 20.84 -16.89 -9.98
C PHE A 803 19.50 -17.46 -9.49
N PHE A 804 18.81 -18.24 -10.32
CA PHE A 804 17.57 -18.93 -9.90
C PHE A 804 17.84 -19.96 -8.79
N SER A 805 18.94 -20.72 -8.86
CA SER A 805 19.31 -21.64 -7.79
C SER A 805 19.53 -20.92 -6.46
N LYS A 806 20.22 -19.77 -6.48
CA LYS A 806 20.47 -18.97 -5.27
C LYS A 806 19.22 -18.27 -4.76
N ALA A 807 18.34 -17.80 -5.65
CA ALA A 807 17.04 -17.23 -5.27
C ALA A 807 16.17 -18.25 -4.51
N ASN A 808 16.11 -19.50 -4.98
CA ASN A 808 15.36 -20.57 -4.32
C ASN A 808 15.99 -20.98 -2.96
N GLU A 809 17.32 -20.95 -2.85
CA GLU A 809 18.05 -21.17 -1.59
C GLU A 809 17.67 -20.10 -0.54
N LEU A 810 17.72 -18.82 -0.93
CA LEU A 810 17.34 -17.68 -0.08
C LEU A 810 15.87 -17.74 0.34
N LEU A 811 14.98 -18.06 -0.61
CA LEU A 811 13.54 -18.18 -0.35
C LEU A 811 13.23 -19.28 0.67
N SER A 812 13.87 -20.45 0.50
CA SER A 812 13.74 -21.58 1.42
C SER A 812 14.28 -21.22 2.81
N ALA A 813 15.42 -20.53 2.88
CA ALA A 813 16.00 -20.07 4.14
C ALA A 813 15.13 -19.01 4.84
N LEU A 814 14.55 -18.06 4.11
CA LEU A 814 13.63 -17.07 4.67
C LEU A 814 12.33 -17.74 5.17
N SER A 815 11.70 -18.60 4.37
CA SER A 815 10.50 -19.34 4.76
C SER A 815 10.72 -20.15 6.05
N LEU A 816 11.85 -20.86 6.16
CA LEU A 816 12.23 -21.58 7.38
C LEU A 816 12.45 -20.65 8.58
N LYS A 817 13.14 -19.50 8.40
CA LYS A 817 13.32 -18.49 9.46
C LYS A 817 11.97 -17.93 9.93
N LEU A 818 11.06 -17.60 9.01
CA LEU A 818 9.74 -17.06 9.33
C LEU A 818 8.91 -18.06 10.14
N ILE A 819 8.82 -19.31 9.68
CA ILE A 819 8.07 -20.36 10.38
C ILE A 819 8.68 -20.59 11.78
N THR A 820 10.01 -20.69 11.88
CA THR A 820 10.71 -20.88 13.16
C THR A 820 10.46 -19.73 14.14
N LEU A 821 10.54 -18.48 13.67
CA LEU A 821 10.29 -17.29 14.49
C LEU A 821 8.81 -17.23 14.93
N ALA A 822 7.89 -17.53 14.03
CA ALA A 822 6.45 -17.52 14.29
C ALA A 822 6.01 -18.65 15.25
N ASP A 823 6.54 -19.86 15.13
CA ASP A 823 6.24 -20.98 16.06
C ASP A 823 6.67 -20.68 17.50
N LEU A 824 7.76 -19.92 17.68
CA LEU A 824 8.21 -19.45 19.00
C LEU A 824 7.27 -18.40 19.61
N LEU A 825 6.44 -17.75 18.79
CA LEU A 825 5.48 -16.71 19.19
C LEU A 825 4.06 -17.27 19.41
N ASP A 826 3.81 -18.56 19.17
CA ASP A 826 2.48 -19.16 19.33
C ASP A 826 2.08 -19.35 20.81
N LYS A 827 3.07 -19.47 21.69
CA LYS A 827 2.88 -19.61 23.15
C LYS A 827 2.73 -18.26 23.87
N VAL A 828 2.59 -17.17 23.12
CA VAL A 828 2.44 -15.81 23.64
C VAL A 828 1.07 -15.30 23.20
N ASP A 829 0.22 -14.91 24.14
CA ASP A 829 -1.05 -14.22 23.83
C ASP A 829 -0.77 -12.87 23.16
N TYR A 830 -1.56 -12.48 22.17
CA TYR A 830 -1.61 -11.09 21.71
C TYR A 830 -2.12 -10.20 22.87
N PRO A 831 -1.36 -9.18 23.34
CA PRO A 831 -1.69 -8.49 24.58
C PRO A 831 -2.73 -7.36 24.40
N PHE A 832 -3.26 -7.17 23.19
CA PHE A 832 -4.23 -6.14 22.83
C PHE A 832 -5.51 -6.76 22.28
N ASP A 833 -6.54 -5.94 22.10
CA ASP A 833 -7.85 -6.35 21.60
C ASP A 833 -7.79 -6.72 20.10
N HIS A 834 -8.57 -7.71 19.67
CA HIS A 834 -8.60 -8.20 18.29
C HIS A 834 -10.00 -8.72 17.91
N ALA A 835 -10.37 -8.68 16.62
CA ALA A 835 -11.70 -9.05 16.10
C ALA A 835 -12.18 -10.45 16.51
N GLU A 836 -11.24 -11.40 16.55
CA GLU A 836 -11.49 -12.80 16.93
C GLU A 836 -11.42 -13.05 18.45
N GLY A 837 -11.34 -12.01 19.27
CA GLY A 837 -11.10 -12.11 20.70
C GLY A 837 -9.63 -12.44 21.00
N LYS A 838 -9.38 -13.43 21.85
CA LYS A 838 -8.00 -13.84 22.19
C LYS A 838 -7.38 -14.68 21.07
N ILE A 839 -6.22 -14.25 20.59
CA ILE A 839 -5.40 -14.97 19.61
C ILE A 839 -3.94 -15.06 20.08
N SER A 840 -3.18 -16.03 19.58
CA SER A 840 -1.73 -16.06 19.78
C SER A 840 -1.05 -14.95 18.96
N LEU A 841 0.10 -14.48 19.45
CA LEU A 841 0.95 -13.52 18.76
C LEU A 841 1.45 -14.09 17.42
N ARG A 842 1.68 -15.41 17.32
CA ARG A 842 1.86 -16.10 16.03
C ARG A 842 0.70 -15.82 15.07
N LYS A 843 -0.55 -16.08 15.49
CA LYS A 843 -1.72 -15.91 14.62
C LYS A 843 -1.93 -14.45 14.19
N PHE A 844 -1.55 -13.49 15.02
CA PHE A 844 -1.55 -12.06 14.66
C PHE A 844 -0.51 -11.73 13.58
N LEU A 845 0.74 -12.15 13.79
CA LEU A 845 1.89 -11.76 12.97
C LEU A 845 2.01 -12.54 11.65
N LEU A 846 1.60 -13.82 11.66
CA LEU A 846 1.69 -14.73 10.52
C LEU A 846 0.45 -15.64 10.48
N PRO A 847 -0.72 -15.13 10.02
CA PRO A 847 -1.98 -15.88 9.99
C PRO A 847 -1.92 -17.13 9.09
N GLU A 848 -1.16 -17.05 8.00
CA GLU A 848 -0.92 -18.11 7.02
C GLU A 848 0.58 -18.34 6.86
N ASN A 849 1.01 -19.60 6.68
CA ASN A 849 2.42 -19.90 6.42
C ASN A 849 2.84 -19.41 5.02
N PRO A 850 4.08 -18.89 4.86
CA PRO A 850 4.60 -18.50 3.55
C PRO A 850 4.79 -19.74 2.66
N ASP A 851 4.29 -19.69 1.42
CA ASP A 851 4.56 -20.71 0.41
C ASP A 851 6.03 -20.61 -0.05
N PRO A 852 6.90 -21.63 0.22
CA PRO A 852 8.30 -21.61 -0.16
C PRO A 852 8.54 -21.70 -1.67
N GLN A 853 7.49 -21.80 -2.50
CA GLN A 853 7.57 -21.69 -3.96
C GLN A 853 7.19 -20.30 -4.48
N ASN A 854 6.62 -19.43 -3.64
CA ASN A 854 6.14 -18.11 -4.00
C ASN A 854 7.01 -17.00 -3.38
N VAL A 855 7.91 -16.43 -4.19
CA VAL A 855 8.84 -15.38 -3.77
C VAL A 855 8.10 -14.16 -3.21
N GLY A 856 7.08 -13.68 -3.95
CA GLY A 856 6.33 -12.48 -3.58
C GLY A 856 5.58 -12.67 -2.27
N GLN A 857 4.80 -13.75 -2.15
CA GLN A 857 4.06 -14.05 -0.92
C GLN A 857 4.98 -14.24 0.30
N THR A 858 6.14 -14.88 0.14
CA THR A 858 7.08 -15.06 1.26
C THR A 858 7.75 -13.73 1.67
N ALA A 859 8.08 -12.86 0.71
CA ALA A 859 8.59 -11.52 1.00
C ALA A 859 7.52 -10.67 1.71
N ASP A 860 6.30 -10.62 1.17
CA ASP A 860 5.13 -9.98 1.79
C ASP A 860 4.88 -10.47 3.23
N CYS A 861 4.97 -11.78 3.48
CA CYS A 861 4.82 -12.37 4.80
C CYS A 861 5.96 -11.97 5.75
N ALA A 862 7.19 -11.82 5.26
CA ALA A 862 8.31 -11.35 6.07
C ALA A 862 8.18 -9.88 6.46
N ASP A 863 7.84 -9.03 5.50
CA ASP A 863 7.65 -7.59 5.66
C ASP A 863 6.56 -7.32 6.70
N LYS A 864 5.38 -7.93 6.51
CA LYS A 864 4.23 -7.84 7.44
C LYS A 864 4.53 -8.45 8.81
N LEU A 865 5.33 -9.51 8.91
CA LEU A 865 5.74 -10.07 10.21
C LEU A 865 6.64 -9.09 10.96
N LEU A 866 7.64 -8.50 10.28
CA LEU A 866 8.59 -7.57 10.88
C LEU A 866 7.90 -6.30 11.37
N ASP A 867 7.11 -5.64 10.51
CA ASP A 867 6.42 -4.40 10.86
C ASP A 867 5.44 -4.58 12.02
N ASN A 868 4.61 -5.63 11.97
CA ASN A 868 3.68 -5.90 13.06
C ASN A 868 4.40 -6.29 14.35
N LEU A 869 5.50 -7.06 14.29
CA LEU A 869 6.27 -7.47 15.48
C LEU A 869 6.96 -6.27 16.12
N ILE A 870 7.57 -5.38 15.32
CA ILE A 870 8.21 -4.15 15.78
C ILE A 870 7.16 -3.20 16.36
N SER A 871 6.03 -2.98 15.68
CA SER A 871 4.92 -2.14 16.16
C SER A 871 4.39 -2.62 17.51
N VAL A 872 4.09 -3.92 17.64
CA VAL A 872 3.63 -4.54 18.88
C VAL A 872 4.68 -4.44 19.99
N TYR A 873 5.96 -4.67 19.69
CA TYR A 873 7.07 -4.54 20.64
C TYR A 873 7.21 -3.09 21.15
N VAL A 874 7.25 -2.10 20.27
CA VAL A 874 7.34 -0.67 20.61
C VAL A 874 6.16 -0.24 21.48
N ARG A 875 4.94 -0.65 21.11
CA ARG A 875 3.70 -0.39 21.88
C ARG A 875 3.72 -1.04 23.28
N CYS A 876 4.32 -2.22 23.42
CA CYS A 876 4.54 -2.85 24.72
C CYS A 876 5.57 -2.09 25.56
N VAL A 877 6.75 -1.80 25.02
CA VAL A 877 7.82 -1.07 25.73
C VAL A 877 7.35 0.32 26.16
N GLY A 878 6.71 1.08 25.27
CA GLY A 878 6.17 2.40 25.59
C GLY A 878 5.17 2.39 26.76
N ARG A 879 4.26 1.42 26.80
CA ARG A 879 3.31 1.27 27.92
C ARG A 879 4.02 0.91 29.24
N LEU A 880 5.07 0.07 29.20
CA LEU A 880 5.90 -0.21 30.37
C LEU A 880 6.66 1.04 30.86
N CYS A 881 7.21 1.84 29.95
CA CYS A 881 7.89 3.11 30.26
C CYS A 881 6.93 4.14 30.89
N VAL A 882 5.71 4.28 30.38
CA VAL A 882 4.68 5.16 30.98
C VAL A 882 4.33 4.68 32.39
N GLY A 883 4.11 3.38 32.60
CA GLY A 883 3.88 2.81 33.93
C GLY A 883 5.04 3.07 34.90
N ALA A 884 6.28 3.02 34.42
CA ALA A 884 7.46 3.34 35.22
C ALA A 884 7.52 4.84 35.61
N LEU A 885 7.16 5.75 34.70
CA LEU A 885 7.07 7.19 34.98
C LEU A 885 5.99 7.52 36.02
N GLU A 886 4.83 6.86 35.98
CA GLU A 886 3.79 7.02 37.00
C GLU A 886 4.28 6.62 38.40
N VAL A 887 5.01 5.50 38.49
CA VAL A 887 5.61 5.02 39.75
C VAL A 887 6.70 5.98 40.24
N GLU A 888 7.59 6.46 39.36
CA GLU A 888 8.61 7.46 39.72
C GLU A 888 7.97 8.74 40.28
N LYS A 889 6.90 9.24 39.64
CA LYS A 889 6.12 10.39 40.10
C LYS A 889 5.49 10.15 41.48
N ALA A 890 4.86 9.00 41.71
CA ALA A 890 4.24 8.64 43.01
C ALA A 890 5.27 8.43 44.15
N LEU A 891 6.53 8.21 43.80
CA LEU A 891 7.67 8.11 44.73
C LEU A 891 8.37 9.46 44.96
N GLY A 892 7.92 10.55 44.32
CA GLY A 892 8.50 11.88 44.44
C GLY A 892 9.80 12.08 43.66
N LEU A 893 9.99 11.33 42.57
CA LEU A 893 11.17 11.46 41.70
C LEU A 893 10.81 12.33 40.49
N GLU A 894 11.56 13.40 40.26
CA GLU A 894 11.40 14.27 39.08
C GLU A 894 11.73 13.53 37.78
N PRO A 895 11.18 13.92 36.61
CA PRO A 895 11.59 13.36 35.32
C PRO A 895 13.09 13.55 35.07
N LEU A 896 13.74 12.58 34.42
CA LEU A 896 15.13 12.74 33.98
C LEU A 896 15.16 13.63 32.72
N VAL A 897 15.86 14.76 32.80
CA VAL A 897 16.01 15.68 31.66
C VAL A 897 17.12 15.19 30.72
N SER A 898 16.82 15.19 29.42
CA SER A 898 17.77 14.89 28.36
C SER A 898 19.02 15.79 28.44
N PRO A 899 20.25 15.25 28.57
CA PRO A 899 21.46 16.08 28.50
C PRO A 899 21.59 16.71 27.11
N PRO A 900 21.98 17.99 27.01
CA PRO A 900 22.06 18.68 25.74
C PRO A 900 23.08 18.01 24.80
N VAL A 901 22.75 17.96 23.51
CA VAL A 901 23.70 17.50 22.49
C VAL A 901 24.78 18.56 22.33
N GLU A 902 26.00 18.27 22.78
CA GLU A 902 27.17 19.05 22.40
C GLU A 902 27.29 19.04 20.88
N LYS A 903 27.31 20.22 20.26
CA LYS A 903 27.55 20.34 18.82
C LYS A 903 28.98 19.87 18.53
N GLU A 904 29.11 18.89 17.63
CA GLU A 904 30.40 18.43 17.12
C GLU A 904 31.20 19.66 16.62
N LYS A 905 32.44 19.81 17.11
CA LYS A 905 33.32 20.97 16.89
C LYS A 905 34.32 20.72 15.77
#